data_AF-A0A524N2H3-F1
#
_entry.id   AF-A0A524N2H3-F1
#
_cell.length_a   1.000
_cell.length_b   1.000
_cell.length_c   1.000
_cell.angle_alpha   90.00
_cell.angle_beta   90.00
_cell.angle_gamma   90.00
#
_symmetry.space_group_name_H-M   'P 1'
#
loop_
_entity.id
_entity.type
_entity.pdbx_description
1 polymer ?
#
loop_
_entity_poly.entity_id
_entity_poly.type
_entity_poly.pdbx_seq_one_letter_code
_entity_poly.pdbx_strand_id
1 'polypeptide(L)'
;EMVSEIHTIFVDVGSDTSFKSKLLVKTESGRVIETVAFTAPGGFNVSLPFGRYILDVEGIEKEIVLDGDKNVDFQLKWNMNLVRFKVYNATSGESLETIVYIENDNLEQTISPLGSGITEALLPDGVYHVSASHLGFSFSHLIEIMDDIEIEIPLGLVPLNIIIYDEQNEPIKDALVTVEGNQRTLSILSDSMGKAEFQLEPGEYLVTAEVDGYIESRSLTLRMEQTLLLTIGAEAPSHDLTVKVSWSNGTYVNEAHITIIKGDLIWNIITDHRGIIKVSNIPDGLLQISAEKNNKRSTRELSLNQDIVTEITLPVSIKFDPYKISPEWVRYLPQSITVTLSDAMLQNAMRVLVSLLTSTLLILAILFTTATMINSLDIIQNSVKESSNSLGVLRSVGATKLDSARIIGTGITLFSAITGLLGYVIGYLLLSAASNSGLLSLAGYILTPRFNIVLLASSIILSPVITIIGLYKQLGDLFQYSPMTLLQGLRRSDILYLPTYIRFPVAAFTIPLLVRAIPEILVGPYSIGYDTISAYIPSLVALQTGFESQVYDFLYQRPFFWVVASLPYPLDDLSPFKFLPVILHGLLGLSIYFYAEEATEDKHKALAVALLSTIYFIALRVSWDLFGNEMGLILVFTTLTLIRRGLESWSSRGLAATAVIATVLTHEAASMILFAASIPSIISSVKMKKHRDTLNLLLILIPAFIFFIYRIQVLDFPLISNPASFRYPSQTYESLFKSVSTLYLYVVLPLIPFAIVGLNSAKKSLAMVYWYVGASIAALSPLVSPDAAIAFWDRWAYMTVYPLCFFAVEGIYSLKRVKINYSFDRPRATDLSKLAGGTLMIAVLLISSSFIAATPGGYQPYHTLFGSESLWIVRFVPSSMLLSTVPASWAEEAIAGVEWLNDNLTEVSVLLVDEELRGYAALHIDQNKVLLRDLGEPWYSNPNYVEDAAAAGEDFSGLGYDVFLLSRHFDVPGYDTLFEGSYLRVSKYR
;
A
#
# COMPACT_ATOMS: atom_id res chain seq x y z
N GLU A 1 20.88 -21.96 34.66
CA GLU A 1 20.53 -23.07 35.56
C GLU A 1 20.06 -22.50 36.91
N MET A 2 18.78 -22.22 37.05
CA MET A 2 18.10 -22.28 38.35
C MET A 2 17.30 -23.58 38.29
N VAL A 3 17.69 -24.56 39.10
CA VAL A 3 16.92 -25.80 39.25
C VAL A 3 15.60 -25.41 39.88
N SER A 4 14.52 -25.35 39.10
CA SER A 4 13.18 -25.08 39.62
C SER A 4 12.83 -26.23 40.56
N GLU A 5 12.61 -25.94 41.84
CA GLU A 5 12.12 -26.94 42.78
C GLU A 5 10.83 -27.58 42.23
N ILE A 6 10.77 -28.91 42.26
CA ILE A 6 9.60 -29.68 41.85
C ILE A 6 8.68 -29.79 43.07
N HIS A 7 7.42 -29.44 42.89
CA HIS A 7 6.38 -29.53 43.91
C HIS A 7 5.30 -30.53 43.49
N THR A 8 4.62 -31.13 44.46
CA THR A 8 3.59 -32.16 44.23
C THR A 8 2.20 -31.61 44.49
N ILE A 9 1.32 -31.81 43.52
CA ILE A 9 -0.12 -31.59 43.64
C ILE A 9 -0.78 -32.92 43.99
N PHE A 10 -1.48 -32.96 45.12
CA PHE A 10 -2.34 -34.08 45.50
C PHE A 10 -3.76 -33.74 45.03
N VAL A 11 -4.25 -34.48 44.05
CA VAL A 11 -5.60 -34.30 43.51
C VAL A 11 -6.49 -35.38 44.11
N ASP A 12 -7.55 -34.99 44.83
CA ASP A 12 -8.57 -35.91 45.34
C ASP A 12 -9.88 -35.67 44.60
N VAL A 13 -10.41 -36.70 43.93
CA VAL A 13 -11.63 -36.58 43.15
C VAL A 13 -12.73 -37.37 43.83
N GLY A 14 -13.70 -36.66 44.40
CA GLY A 14 -14.93 -37.24 44.93
C GLY A 14 -15.97 -37.42 43.83
N SER A 15 -16.67 -38.56 43.84
CA SER A 15 -17.89 -38.76 43.07
C SER A 15 -18.80 -39.80 43.73
N ASP A 16 -20.09 -39.72 43.42
CA ASP A 16 -21.14 -40.60 43.97
C ASP A 16 -21.15 -41.99 43.31
N THR A 17 -20.45 -42.17 42.19
CA THR A 17 -20.35 -43.44 41.44
C THR A 17 -18.92 -43.68 40.95
N SER A 18 -18.59 -44.92 40.58
CA SER A 18 -17.25 -45.27 40.12
C SER A 18 -17.13 -45.33 38.60
N PHE A 19 -16.25 -44.53 38.01
CA PHE A 19 -16.00 -44.45 36.56
C PHE A 19 -14.54 -44.13 36.27
N LYS A 20 -14.08 -44.50 35.08
CA LYS A 20 -12.74 -44.13 34.58
C LYS A 20 -12.77 -42.68 34.14
N SER A 21 -11.78 -41.91 34.57
CA SER A 21 -11.62 -40.49 34.24
C SER A 21 -10.20 -40.13 33.89
N LYS A 22 -10.02 -38.93 33.32
CA LYS A 22 -8.72 -38.36 33.02
C LYS A 22 -8.57 -36.99 33.68
N LEU A 23 -7.42 -36.76 34.31
CA LEU A 23 -6.93 -35.43 34.62
C LEU A 23 -6.04 -34.96 33.48
N LEU A 24 -6.32 -33.77 32.96
CA LEU A 24 -5.44 -33.02 32.09
C LEU A 24 -4.79 -31.89 32.89
N VAL A 25 -3.47 -31.82 32.85
CA VAL A 25 -2.71 -30.69 33.39
C VAL A 25 -2.31 -29.81 32.23
N LYS A 26 -2.75 -28.55 32.24
CA LYS A 26 -2.46 -27.56 31.19
C LYS A 26 -1.63 -26.41 31.73
N THR A 27 -0.80 -25.81 30.87
CA THR A 27 -0.17 -24.51 31.15
C THR A 27 -1.20 -23.38 31.00
N GLU A 28 -0.85 -22.15 31.43
CA GLU A 28 -1.68 -20.94 31.21
C GLU A 28 -2.00 -20.69 29.73
N SER A 29 -1.13 -21.15 28.81
CA SER A 29 -1.37 -21.11 27.35
C SER A 29 -2.30 -22.21 26.82
N GLY A 30 -2.85 -23.07 27.68
CA GLY A 30 -3.76 -24.16 27.32
C GLY A 30 -3.06 -25.43 26.79
N ARG A 31 -1.72 -25.49 26.79
CA ARG A 31 -0.97 -26.67 26.35
C ARG A 31 -1.05 -27.76 27.41
N VAL A 32 -1.55 -28.94 27.03
CA VAL A 32 -1.53 -30.14 27.89
C VAL A 32 -0.10 -30.61 28.07
N ILE A 33 0.34 -30.72 29.32
CA ILE A 33 1.69 -31.18 29.68
C ILE A 33 1.68 -32.57 30.31
N GLU A 34 0.57 -32.97 30.94
CA GLU A 34 0.43 -34.29 31.54
C GLU A 34 -1.03 -34.77 31.47
N THR A 35 -1.22 -36.08 31.33
CA THR A 35 -2.53 -36.73 31.33
C THR A 35 -2.48 -37.95 32.22
N VAL A 36 -3.32 -37.98 33.25
CA VAL A 36 -3.37 -39.08 34.23
C VAL A 36 -4.74 -39.73 34.17
N ALA A 37 -4.78 -41.01 33.79
CA ALA A 37 -5.99 -41.81 33.87
C ALA A 37 -6.17 -42.36 35.29
N PHE A 38 -7.38 -42.26 35.83
CA PHE A 38 -7.71 -42.73 37.17
C PHE A 38 -9.16 -43.22 37.24
N THR A 39 -9.57 -43.76 38.40
CA THR A 39 -10.96 -44.15 38.67
C THR A 39 -11.48 -43.27 39.81
N ALA A 40 -12.53 -42.48 39.55
CA ALA A 40 -13.21 -41.74 40.60
C ALA A 40 -14.16 -42.68 41.38
N PRO A 41 -14.46 -42.42 42.67
CA PRO A 41 -13.69 -41.54 43.54
C PRO A 41 -12.27 -42.10 43.76
N GLY A 42 -11.28 -41.21 43.74
CA GLY A 42 -9.87 -41.60 43.86
C GLY A 42 -8.93 -40.40 43.89
N GLY A 43 -7.76 -40.60 44.51
CA GLY A 43 -6.73 -39.57 44.61
C GLY A 43 -5.42 -40.00 43.95
N PHE A 44 -4.67 -39.04 43.43
CA PHE A 44 -3.39 -39.27 42.79
C PHE A 44 -2.51 -38.02 42.84
N ASN A 45 -1.20 -38.20 42.60
CA ASN A 45 -0.20 -37.16 42.79
C ASN A 45 0.43 -36.79 41.45
N VAL A 46 0.65 -35.50 41.23
CA VAL A 46 1.31 -34.96 40.03
C VAL A 46 2.45 -34.04 40.46
N SER A 47 3.67 -34.28 39.98
CA SER A 47 4.85 -33.50 40.37
C SER A 47 5.31 -32.58 39.24
N LEU A 48 5.26 -31.26 39.46
CA LEU A 48 5.51 -30.23 38.46
C LEU A 48 6.46 -29.14 38.98
N PRO A 49 7.20 -28.44 38.12
CA PRO A 49 8.00 -27.29 38.53
C PRO A 49 7.13 -26.09 38.92
N PHE A 50 7.72 -25.13 39.65
CA PHE A 50 7.07 -23.86 40.00
C PHE A 50 6.38 -23.19 38.79
N GLY A 51 5.09 -22.89 38.90
CA GLY A 51 4.34 -22.31 37.78
C GLY A 51 2.83 -22.22 38.02
N ARG A 52 2.11 -21.64 37.04
CA ARG A 52 0.64 -21.65 37.01
C ARG A 52 0.15 -22.75 36.07
N TYR A 53 -0.77 -23.55 36.56
CA TYR A 53 -1.36 -24.67 35.83
C TYR A 53 -2.88 -24.65 35.92
N ILE A 54 -3.53 -25.25 34.94
CA ILE A 54 -4.96 -25.50 34.94
C ILE A 54 -5.14 -27.02 35.02
N LEU A 55 -5.80 -27.49 36.07
CA LEU A 55 -6.18 -28.88 36.26
C LEU A 55 -7.60 -29.07 35.73
N ASP A 56 -7.77 -29.92 34.73
CA ASP A 56 -9.05 -30.20 34.09
C ASP A 56 -9.41 -31.68 34.29
N VAL A 57 -10.49 -31.93 35.03
CA VAL A 57 -11.05 -33.26 35.24
C VAL A 57 -12.45 -33.28 34.64
N GLU A 58 -12.61 -34.01 33.53
CA GLU A 58 -13.90 -34.18 32.82
C GLU A 58 -14.62 -32.84 32.53
N GLY A 59 -13.86 -31.80 32.13
CA GLY A 59 -14.40 -30.49 31.77
C GLY A 59 -14.56 -29.52 32.94
N ILE A 60 -14.25 -29.94 34.17
CA ILE A 60 -14.17 -29.04 35.33
C ILE A 60 -12.73 -28.55 35.46
N GLU A 61 -12.50 -27.26 35.19
CA GLU A 61 -11.18 -26.64 35.29
C GLU A 61 -10.96 -25.94 36.64
N LYS A 62 -9.78 -26.14 37.24
CA LYS A 62 -9.28 -25.37 38.39
C LYS A 62 -7.89 -24.84 38.13
N GLU A 63 -7.73 -23.53 38.21
CA GLU A 63 -6.43 -22.87 38.16
C GLU A 63 -5.69 -23.04 39.48
N ILE A 64 -4.40 -23.39 39.41
CA ILE A 64 -3.53 -23.52 40.57
C ILE A 64 -2.19 -22.82 40.32
N VAL A 65 -1.75 -22.04 41.32
CA VAL A 65 -0.39 -21.51 41.38
C VAL A 65 0.44 -22.45 42.25
N LEU A 66 1.41 -23.12 41.64
CA LEU A 66 2.27 -24.09 42.29
C LEU A 66 3.53 -23.42 42.82
N ASP A 67 3.45 -22.92 44.06
CA ASP A 67 4.54 -22.30 44.82
C ASP A 67 5.03 -23.17 46.00
N GLY A 68 4.59 -24.42 46.04
CA GLY A 68 4.81 -25.43 47.07
C GLY A 68 3.86 -26.61 46.85
N ASP A 69 3.92 -27.65 47.68
CA ASP A 69 2.97 -28.77 47.59
C ASP A 69 1.54 -28.30 47.88
N LYS A 70 0.56 -28.77 47.11
CA LYS A 70 -0.86 -28.34 47.22
C LYS A 70 -1.81 -29.53 47.14
N ASN A 71 -2.96 -29.41 47.82
CA ASN A 71 -4.07 -30.34 47.68
C ASN A 71 -5.20 -29.66 46.89
N VAL A 72 -5.79 -30.37 45.92
CA VAL A 72 -6.91 -29.88 45.11
C VAL A 72 -8.01 -30.93 45.05
N ASP A 73 -9.18 -30.59 45.57
CA ASP A 73 -10.32 -31.50 45.59
C ASP A 73 -11.27 -31.23 44.41
N PHE A 74 -11.68 -32.26 43.67
CA PHE A 74 -12.76 -32.20 42.69
C PHE A 74 -14.01 -32.91 43.22
N GLN A 75 -15.18 -32.45 42.82
CA GLN A 75 -16.47 -33.08 43.12
C GLN A 75 -17.24 -33.23 41.81
N LEU A 76 -17.27 -34.44 41.26
CA LEU A 76 -17.94 -34.74 40.01
C LEU A 76 -19.40 -35.15 40.28
N LYS A 77 -20.34 -34.36 39.76
CA LYS A 77 -21.77 -34.68 39.72
C LYS A 77 -22.17 -35.01 38.30
N TRP A 78 -22.55 -36.26 38.05
CA TRP A 78 -23.06 -36.70 36.76
C TRP A 78 -24.58 -36.58 36.73
N ASN A 79 -25.12 -36.10 35.62
CA ASN A 79 -26.54 -36.28 35.31
C ASN A 79 -26.73 -37.71 34.85
N MET A 80 -27.51 -38.48 35.61
CA MET A 80 -27.84 -39.87 35.31
C MET A 80 -29.26 -39.92 34.76
N ASN A 81 -29.43 -40.50 33.58
CA ASN A 81 -30.72 -40.66 32.92
C ASN A 81 -31.16 -42.12 32.95
N LEU A 82 -32.44 -42.35 33.19
CA LEU A 82 -33.07 -43.67 33.13
C LEU A 82 -33.33 -44.04 31.67
N VAL A 83 -32.69 -45.11 31.22
CA VAL A 83 -32.90 -45.68 29.89
C VAL A 83 -33.64 -47.00 30.02
N ARG A 84 -34.79 -47.09 29.35
CA ARG A 84 -35.58 -48.32 29.23
C ARG A 84 -35.40 -48.91 27.84
N PHE A 85 -35.02 -50.16 27.74
CA PHE A 85 -35.07 -50.90 26.47
C PHE A 85 -36.21 -51.88 26.50
N LYS A 86 -37.03 -51.87 25.46
CA LYS A 86 -38.12 -52.80 25.25
C LYS A 86 -37.77 -53.66 24.05
N VAL A 87 -37.39 -54.91 24.30
CA VAL A 87 -36.99 -55.86 23.26
C VAL A 87 -38.17 -56.76 22.94
N TYR A 88 -38.53 -56.86 21.66
CA TYR A 88 -39.69 -57.65 21.24
C TYR A 88 -39.46 -58.33 19.89
N ASN A 89 -40.25 -59.35 19.62
CA ASN A 89 -40.23 -60.08 18.37
C ASN A 89 -40.92 -59.24 17.29
N ALA A 90 -40.20 -58.85 16.24
CA ALA A 90 -40.72 -57.98 15.19
C ALA A 90 -41.89 -58.61 14.41
N THR A 91 -41.97 -59.95 14.39
CA THR A 91 -43.01 -60.71 13.68
C THR A 91 -44.26 -60.94 14.55
N SER A 92 -44.11 -61.31 15.83
CA SER A 92 -45.24 -61.64 16.72
C SER A 92 -45.66 -60.50 17.64
N GLY A 93 -44.83 -59.47 17.81
CA GLY A 93 -45.02 -58.39 18.79
C GLY A 93 -44.81 -58.81 20.24
N GLU A 94 -44.41 -60.06 20.50
CA GLU A 94 -44.18 -60.58 21.86
C GLU A 94 -42.88 -60.04 22.44
N SER A 95 -42.91 -59.59 23.69
CA SER A 95 -41.72 -59.20 24.43
C SER A 95 -40.70 -60.36 24.52
N LEU A 96 -39.43 -60.05 24.22
CA LEU A 96 -38.34 -61.01 24.25
C LEU A 96 -37.45 -60.78 25.48
N GLU A 97 -37.21 -61.83 26.26
CA GLU A 97 -36.24 -61.79 27.34
C GLU A 97 -34.84 -61.99 26.78
N THR A 98 -34.17 -60.88 26.48
CA THR A 98 -32.79 -60.88 25.99
C THR A 98 -31.93 -59.87 26.73
N ILE A 99 -30.63 -60.15 26.73
CA ILE A 99 -29.62 -59.26 27.28
C ILE A 99 -29.36 -58.12 26.30
N VAL A 100 -29.26 -56.90 26.83
CA VAL A 100 -28.83 -55.70 26.10
C VAL A 100 -27.41 -55.35 26.54
N TYR A 101 -26.50 -55.25 25.59
CA TYR A 101 -25.11 -54.81 25.78
C TYR A 101 -24.99 -53.35 25.40
N ILE A 102 -24.34 -52.56 26.26
CA ILE A 102 -24.14 -51.13 26.06
C ILE A 102 -22.68 -50.81 26.32
N GLU A 103 -22.04 -50.10 25.39
CA GLU A 103 -20.65 -49.68 25.51
C GLU A 103 -20.45 -48.23 25.03
N ASN A 104 -19.54 -47.52 25.69
CA ASN A 104 -18.88 -46.33 25.18
C ASN A 104 -17.40 -46.34 25.62
N ASP A 105 -16.64 -45.30 25.28
CA ASP A 105 -15.21 -45.20 25.60
C ASP A 105 -14.88 -45.32 27.10
N ASN A 106 -15.85 -45.09 27.99
CA ASN A 106 -15.68 -44.98 29.44
C ASN A 106 -16.49 -46.01 30.25
N LEU A 107 -17.46 -46.71 29.65
CA LEU A 107 -18.41 -47.60 30.31
C LEU A 107 -18.79 -48.78 29.41
N GLU A 108 -18.65 -50.00 29.94
CA GLU A 108 -19.19 -51.23 29.35
C GLU A 108 -20.17 -51.86 30.34
N GLN A 109 -21.44 -52.03 29.96
CA GLN A 109 -22.47 -52.59 30.82
C GLN A 109 -23.33 -53.62 30.07
N THR A 110 -23.62 -54.73 30.75
CA THR A 110 -24.55 -55.76 30.29
C THR A 110 -25.80 -55.72 31.16
N ILE A 111 -26.97 -55.49 30.56
CA ILE A 111 -28.23 -55.33 31.28
C ILE A 111 -29.10 -56.56 31.05
N SER A 112 -29.47 -57.22 32.15
CA SER A 112 -30.36 -58.38 32.13
C SER A 112 -31.83 -57.95 32.24
N PRO A 113 -32.76 -58.64 31.56
CA PRO A 113 -34.18 -58.29 31.57
C PRO A 113 -34.80 -58.40 32.95
N LEU A 114 -35.66 -57.44 33.30
CA LEU A 114 -36.39 -57.36 34.58
C LEU A 114 -37.68 -58.22 34.57
N GLY A 115 -37.91 -58.99 33.50
CA GLY A 115 -39.16 -59.68 33.16
C GLY A 115 -40.04 -58.81 32.26
N SER A 116 -40.83 -59.43 31.35
CA SER A 116 -41.67 -58.78 30.32
C SER A 116 -40.94 -58.11 29.14
N GLY A 117 -39.68 -58.47 28.89
CA GLY A 117 -38.85 -57.95 27.79
C GLY A 117 -38.42 -56.49 27.92
N ILE A 118 -38.57 -55.91 29.13
CA ILE A 118 -38.07 -54.57 29.46
C ILE A 118 -36.79 -54.72 30.30
N THR A 119 -35.76 -53.96 29.93
CA THR A 119 -34.52 -53.77 30.70
C THR A 119 -34.36 -52.29 31.02
N GLU A 120 -33.88 -51.95 32.20
CA GLU A 120 -33.63 -50.55 32.58
C GLU A 120 -32.17 -50.38 33.05
N ALA A 121 -31.56 -49.24 32.73
CA ALA A 121 -30.28 -48.81 33.27
C ALA A 121 -30.24 -47.30 33.51
N LEU A 122 -29.43 -46.88 34.48
CA LEU A 122 -29.09 -45.47 34.67
C LEU A 122 -27.75 -45.21 33.99
N LEU A 123 -27.74 -44.33 32.99
CA LEU A 123 -26.57 -44.00 32.17
C LEU A 123 -26.31 -42.49 32.18
N PRO A 124 -25.05 -42.03 32.22
CA PRO A 124 -24.74 -40.61 32.09
C PRO A 124 -24.96 -40.11 30.65
N ASP A 125 -25.04 -38.79 30.48
CA ASP A 125 -25.10 -38.15 29.17
C ASP A 125 -23.96 -38.63 28.25
N GLY A 126 -24.29 -39.00 27.01
CA GLY A 126 -23.28 -39.46 26.05
C GLY A 126 -23.81 -40.31 24.91
N VAL A 127 -22.90 -40.69 24.02
CA VAL A 127 -23.18 -41.58 22.88
C VAL A 127 -22.76 -43.00 23.24
N TYR A 128 -23.66 -43.96 23.03
CA TYR A 128 -23.46 -45.36 23.39
C TYR A 128 -23.76 -46.26 22.20
N HIS A 129 -22.96 -47.31 22.06
CA HIS A 129 -23.24 -48.42 21.17
C HIS A 129 -24.08 -49.45 21.92
N VAL A 130 -25.31 -49.67 21.44
CA VAL A 130 -26.27 -50.61 22.03
C VAL A 130 -26.45 -51.78 21.11
N SER A 131 -26.29 -52.99 21.65
CA SER A 131 -26.53 -54.23 20.92
C SER A 131 -27.38 -55.21 21.71
N ALA A 132 -28.21 -55.99 21.01
CA ALA A 132 -29.02 -57.04 21.59
C ALA A 132 -29.12 -58.21 20.62
N SER A 133 -29.10 -59.44 21.11
CA SER A 133 -29.18 -60.63 20.25
C SER A 133 -30.09 -61.71 20.83
N HIS A 134 -31.04 -62.22 20.04
CA HIS A 134 -31.95 -63.29 20.46
C HIS A 134 -32.20 -64.27 19.31
N LEU A 135 -31.98 -65.57 19.55
CA LEU A 135 -32.24 -66.68 18.60
C LEU A 135 -31.67 -66.49 17.19
N GLY A 136 -30.48 -65.89 17.08
CA GLY A 136 -29.77 -65.67 15.81
C GLY A 136 -30.06 -64.34 15.11
N PHE A 137 -30.96 -63.52 15.65
CA PHE A 137 -31.16 -62.13 15.24
C PHE A 137 -30.35 -61.19 16.14
N SER A 138 -29.76 -60.16 15.55
CA SER A 138 -28.98 -59.16 16.27
C SER A 138 -29.37 -57.73 15.87
N PHE A 139 -29.44 -56.84 16.85
CA PHE A 139 -29.60 -55.41 16.69
C PHE A 139 -28.33 -54.72 17.18
N SER A 140 -27.86 -53.68 16.47
CA SER A 140 -26.70 -52.87 16.85
C SER A 140 -26.91 -51.43 16.38
N HIS A 141 -26.88 -50.45 17.29
CA HIS A 141 -27.09 -49.05 16.93
C HIS A 141 -26.37 -48.10 17.88
N LEU A 142 -25.97 -46.92 17.38
CA LEU A 142 -25.47 -45.82 18.21
C LEU A 142 -26.67 -45.00 18.68
N ILE A 143 -26.74 -44.75 19.99
CA ILE A 143 -27.77 -43.92 20.60
C ILE A 143 -27.12 -42.76 21.35
N GLU A 144 -27.76 -41.60 21.34
CA GLU A 144 -27.36 -40.45 22.14
C GLU A 144 -28.34 -40.30 23.31
N ILE A 145 -27.81 -40.22 24.53
CA ILE A 145 -28.60 -40.08 25.75
C ILE A 145 -28.33 -38.69 26.31
N MET A 146 -29.38 -37.88 26.44
CA MET A 146 -29.34 -36.55 27.07
C MET A 146 -30.45 -36.36 28.13
N ASP A 147 -31.44 -37.26 28.16
CA ASP A 147 -32.59 -37.27 29.06
C ASP A 147 -33.06 -38.73 29.24
N ASP A 148 -34.00 -38.97 30.16
CA ASP A 148 -34.69 -40.27 30.29
C ASP A 148 -35.32 -40.70 28.95
N ILE A 149 -35.01 -41.90 28.47
CA ILE A 149 -35.44 -42.37 27.14
C ILE A 149 -35.89 -43.84 27.14
N GLU A 150 -36.90 -44.15 26.33
CA GLU A 150 -37.35 -45.51 26.05
C GLU A 150 -36.97 -45.90 24.61
N ILE A 151 -36.30 -47.04 24.45
CA ILE A 151 -35.72 -47.52 23.20
C ILE A 151 -36.34 -48.88 22.87
N GLU A 152 -37.00 -48.94 21.72
CA GLU A 152 -37.61 -50.16 21.22
C GLU A 152 -36.65 -50.92 20.31
N ILE A 153 -36.39 -52.19 20.64
CA ILE A 153 -35.49 -53.07 19.89
C ILE A 153 -36.30 -54.22 19.26
N PRO A 154 -36.64 -54.12 17.97
CA PRO A 154 -37.32 -55.21 17.25
C PRO A 154 -36.30 -56.26 16.79
N LEU A 155 -36.54 -57.54 17.12
CA LEU A 155 -35.74 -58.69 16.66
C LEU A 155 -36.64 -59.69 15.93
N GLY A 156 -36.30 -60.09 14.69
CA GLY A 156 -37.09 -61.04 13.89
C GLY A 156 -37.12 -60.69 12.41
N LEU A 157 -37.97 -61.36 11.62
CA LEU A 157 -38.20 -61.02 10.21
C LEU A 157 -39.51 -60.24 10.06
N VAL A 158 -39.49 -59.24 9.19
CA VAL A 158 -40.57 -58.32 8.92
C VAL A 158 -40.92 -58.39 7.43
N PRO A 159 -42.21 -58.55 7.07
CA PRO A 159 -42.64 -58.50 5.69
C PRO A 159 -42.49 -57.09 5.11
N LEU A 160 -41.81 -56.99 3.97
CA LEU A 160 -41.78 -55.81 3.11
C LEU A 160 -42.50 -56.14 1.81
N ASN A 161 -43.66 -55.51 1.61
CA ASN A 161 -44.43 -55.60 0.38
C ASN A 161 -44.04 -54.42 -0.53
N ILE A 162 -43.71 -54.68 -1.80
CA ILE A 162 -43.37 -53.64 -2.78
C ILE A 162 -44.35 -53.78 -3.94
N ILE A 163 -45.07 -52.71 -4.29
CA ILE A 163 -46.04 -52.72 -5.40
C ILE A 163 -45.57 -51.70 -6.44
N ILE A 164 -45.48 -52.16 -7.68
CA ILE A 164 -44.91 -51.41 -8.81
C ILE A 164 -46.02 -51.07 -9.78
N TYR A 165 -46.15 -49.79 -10.11
CA TYR A 165 -47.11 -49.26 -11.07
C TYR A 165 -46.40 -48.57 -12.23
N ASP A 166 -47.06 -48.52 -13.38
CA ASP A 166 -46.69 -47.60 -14.47
C ASP A 166 -47.29 -46.19 -14.23
N GLU A 167 -46.99 -45.25 -15.13
CA GLU A 167 -47.54 -43.88 -15.11
C GLU A 167 -49.07 -43.82 -15.20
N GLN A 168 -49.71 -44.86 -15.72
CA GLN A 168 -51.17 -44.97 -15.82
C GLN A 168 -51.78 -45.63 -14.57
N ASN A 169 -50.95 -45.91 -13.56
CA ASN A 169 -51.32 -46.56 -12.31
C ASN A 169 -51.80 -48.01 -12.51
N GLU A 170 -51.33 -48.66 -13.58
CA GLU A 170 -51.52 -50.09 -13.85
C GLU A 170 -50.34 -50.89 -13.27
N PRO A 171 -50.60 -52.04 -12.62
CA PRO A 171 -49.55 -52.83 -11.98
C PRO A 171 -48.59 -53.46 -13.00
N ILE A 172 -47.29 -53.35 -12.77
CA ILE A 172 -46.26 -53.89 -13.66
C ILE A 172 -45.86 -55.30 -13.22
N LYS A 173 -46.20 -56.30 -14.04
CA LYS A 173 -45.77 -57.70 -13.87
C LYS A 173 -44.32 -57.90 -14.35
N ASP A 174 -43.60 -58.82 -13.70
CA ASP A 174 -42.25 -59.26 -14.08
C ASP A 174 -41.16 -58.18 -13.94
N ALA A 175 -41.38 -57.14 -13.14
CA ALA A 175 -40.34 -56.17 -12.81
C ALA A 175 -39.38 -56.76 -11.75
N LEU A 176 -38.08 -56.61 -11.95
CA LEU A 176 -37.05 -57.10 -11.04
C LEU A 176 -36.90 -56.16 -9.86
N VAL A 177 -37.36 -56.59 -8.69
CA VAL A 177 -37.19 -55.86 -7.44
C VAL A 177 -35.99 -56.41 -6.69
N THR A 178 -35.06 -55.55 -6.33
CA THR A 178 -33.87 -55.86 -5.54
C THR A 178 -33.90 -55.06 -4.24
N VAL A 179 -33.68 -55.70 -3.11
CA VAL A 179 -33.55 -55.07 -1.81
C VAL A 179 -32.15 -55.34 -1.27
N GLU A 180 -31.39 -54.27 -1.00
CA GLU A 180 -30.01 -54.31 -0.54
C GLU A 180 -29.88 -53.64 0.83
N GLY A 181 -29.43 -54.38 1.84
CA GLY A 181 -29.27 -53.89 3.21
C GLY A 181 -28.81 -55.00 4.16
N ASN A 182 -28.27 -54.63 5.33
CA ASN A 182 -27.74 -55.60 6.32
C ASN A 182 -26.80 -56.67 5.73
N GLN A 183 -25.89 -56.25 4.83
CA GLN A 183 -24.92 -57.12 4.13
C GLN A 183 -25.55 -58.22 3.24
N ARG A 184 -26.83 -58.11 2.87
CA ARG A 184 -27.52 -59.03 1.97
C ARG A 184 -28.20 -58.27 0.83
N THR A 185 -28.24 -58.90 -0.33
CA THR A 185 -28.97 -58.44 -1.51
C THR A 185 -29.94 -59.55 -1.92
N LEU A 186 -31.23 -59.25 -1.93
CA LEU A 186 -32.28 -60.18 -2.33
C LEU A 186 -33.03 -59.62 -3.53
N SER A 187 -33.35 -60.45 -4.52
CA SER A 187 -34.11 -60.01 -5.69
C SER A 187 -35.26 -60.96 -6.02
N ILE A 188 -36.44 -60.41 -6.33
CA ILE A 188 -37.66 -61.14 -6.68
C ILE A 188 -38.37 -60.40 -7.83
N LEU A 189 -38.99 -61.13 -8.75
CA LEU A 189 -39.84 -60.56 -9.80
C LEU A 189 -41.24 -60.26 -9.27
N SER A 190 -41.80 -59.11 -9.64
CA SER A 190 -43.17 -58.75 -9.29
C SER A 190 -44.22 -59.68 -9.93
N ASP A 191 -45.29 -59.96 -9.19
CA ASP A 191 -46.40 -60.79 -9.65
C ASP A 191 -47.37 -60.04 -10.58
N SER A 192 -48.49 -60.67 -10.98
CA SER A 192 -49.49 -60.05 -11.86
C SER A 192 -50.24 -58.86 -11.25
N MET A 193 -50.07 -58.60 -9.96
CA MET A 193 -50.56 -57.39 -9.28
C MET A 193 -49.44 -56.37 -9.06
N GLY A 194 -48.28 -56.57 -9.68
CA GLY A 194 -47.10 -55.72 -9.51
C GLY A 194 -46.45 -55.87 -8.14
N LYS A 195 -46.78 -56.91 -7.37
CA LYS A 195 -46.33 -57.09 -5.99
C LYS A 195 -45.06 -57.97 -5.92
N ALA A 196 -44.06 -57.53 -5.17
CA ALA A 196 -42.94 -58.33 -4.70
C ALA A 196 -42.91 -58.32 -3.16
N GLU A 197 -42.67 -59.46 -2.52
CA GLU A 197 -42.72 -59.59 -1.06
C GLU A 197 -41.42 -60.18 -0.52
N PHE A 198 -40.81 -59.48 0.45
CA PHE A 198 -39.56 -59.87 1.10
C PHE A 198 -39.79 -60.08 2.60
N GLN A 199 -39.03 -61.00 3.20
CA GLN A 199 -38.98 -61.20 4.64
C GLN A 199 -37.59 -60.78 5.11
N LEU A 200 -37.51 -59.63 5.77
CA LEU A 200 -36.25 -58.92 6.04
C LEU A 200 -36.10 -58.63 7.53
N GLU A 201 -34.88 -58.64 8.05
CA GLU A 201 -34.62 -58.17 9.42
C GLU A 201 -34.87 -56.66 9.50
N PRO A 202 -35.32 -56.09 10.63
CA PRO A 202 -35.39 -54.63 10.79
C PRO A 202 -34.06 -53.96 10.44
N GLY A 203 -34.10 -52.88 9.68
CA GLY A 203 -32.88 -52.22 9.20
C GLY A 203 -33.12 -51.24 8.07
N GLU A 204 -32.03 -50.61 7.63
CA GLU A 204 -32.02 -49.74 6.46
C GLU A 204 -31.81 -50.58 5.20
N TYR A 205 -32.69 -50.39 4.21
CA TYR A 205 -32.63 -51.08 2.93
C TYR A 205 -32.76 -50.10 1.77
N LEU A 206 -31.98 -50.32 0.72
CA LEU A 206 -32.17 -49.73 -0.61
C LEU A 206 -33.01 -50.68 -1.45
N VAL A 207 -34.22 -50.26 -1.81
CA VAL A 207 -35.12 -50.99 -2.70
C VAL A 207 -34.98 -50.44 -4.11
N THR A 208 -34.72 -51.28 -5.09
CA THR A 208 -34.62 -50.93 -6.51
C THR A 208 -35.57 -51.79 -7.33
N ALA A 209 -36.37 -51.18 -8.20
CA ALA A 209 -37.23 -51.90 -9.15
C ALA A 209 -36.79 -51.57 -10.59
N GLU A 210 -36.61 -52.61 -11.41
CA GLU A 210 -36.15 -52.50 -12.79
C GLU A 210 -37.10 -53.24 -13.75
N VAL A 211 -37.53 -52.58 -14.83
CA VAL A 211 -38.32 -53.18 -15.91
C VAL A 211 -38.01 -52.48 -17.23
N ASP A 212 -37.73 -53.25 -18.29
CA ASP A 212 -37.45 -52.74 -19.65
C ASP A 212 -36.40 -51.61 -19.73
N GLY A 213 -35.41 -51.61 -18.83
CA GLY A 213 -34.35 -50.60 -18.77
C GLY A 213 -34.68 -49.34 -17.99
N TYR A 214 -35.90 -49.24 -17.43
CA TYR A 214 -36.28 -48.20 -16.47
C TYR A 214 -35.99 -48.69 -15.05
N ILE A 215 -35.36 -47.84 -14.24
CA ILE A 215 -34.92 -48.17 -12.88
C ILE A 215 -35.45 -47.09 -11.92
N GLU A 216 -36.08 -47.51 -10.84
CA GLU A 216 -36.47 -46.64 -9.72
C GLU A 216 -35.92 -47.21 -8.40
N SER A 217 -35.29 -46.38 -7.58
CA SER A 217 -34.71 -46.79 -6.30
C SER A 217 -35.17 -45.92 -5.15
N ARG A 218 -35.34 -46.50 -3.96
CA ARG A 218 -35.75 -45.79 -2.73
C ARG A 218 -35.14 -46.41 -1.48
N SER A 219 -34.67 -45.58 -0.56
CA SER A 219 -34.21 -46.01 0.77
C SER A 219 -35.39 -46.13 1.74
N LEU A 220 -35.35 -47.15 2.61
CA LEU A 220 -36.41 -47.44 3.59
C LEU A 220 -35.83 -48.01 4.88
N THR A 221 -36.25 -47.45 6.02
CA THR A 221 -36.06 -48.04 7.35
C THR A 221 -37.21 -49.00 7.66
N LEU A 222 -36.95 -50.31 7.57
CA LEU A 222 -37.93 -51.33 7.89
C LEU A 222 -37.92 -51.61 9.40
N ARG A 223 -39.05 -51.37 10.08
CA ARG A 223 -39.22 -51.66 11.53
C ARG A 223 -40.38 -52.62 11.83
N MET A 224 -41.40 -52.59 10.99
CA MET A 224 -42.63 -53.38 11.06
C MET A 224 -43.14 -53.61 9.64
N GLU A 225 -44.20 -54.41 9.46
CA GLU A 225 -44.76 -54.68 8.14
C GLU A 225 -45.05 -53.37 7.39
N GLN A 226 -44.45 -53.24 6.21
CA GLN A 226 -44.56 -52.02 5.40
C GLN A 226 -44.88 -52.37 3.95
N THR A 227 -45.65 -51.50 3.31
CA THR A 227 -45.91 -51.56 1.87
C THR A 227 -45.32 -50.34 1.19
N LEU A 228 -44.39 -50.55 0.26
CA LEU A 228 -43.74 -49.53 -0.53
C LEU A 228 -44.34 -49.50 -1.94
N LEU A 229 -44.73 -48.31 -2.40
CA LEU A 229 -45.20 -48.09 -3.76
C LEU A 229 -44.08 -47.47 -4.60
N LEU A 230 -43.80 -48.06 -5.77
CA LEU A 230 -42.84 -47.54 -6.76
C LEU A 230 -43.58 -47.32 -8.09
N THR A 231 -43.36 -46.18 -8.73
CA THR A 231 -43.94 -45.88 -10.05
C THR A 231 -42.81 -45.78 -11.05
N ILE A 232 -42.83 -46.60 -12.10
CA ILE A 232 -41.80 -46.63 -13.13
C ILE A 232 -42.38 -46.04 -14.43
N GLY A 233 -41.90 -44.86 -14.80
CA GLY A 233 -42.22 -44.17 -16.06
C GLY A 233 -42.19 -42.65 -15.93
N ALA A 234 -41.75 -42.00 -17.02
CA ALA A 234 -41.44 -40.59 -17.25
C ALA A 234 -40.15 -40.13 -16.56
N GLU A 235 -39.08 -39.95 -17.36
CA GLU A 235 -37.90 -39.19 -16.94
C GLU A 235 -38.36 -37.86 -16.34
N ALA A 236 -38.14 -37.68 -15.05
CA ALA A 236 -38.30 -36.37 -14.43
C ALA A 236 -37.42 -35.38 -15.21
N PRO A 237 -37.93 -34.18 -15.55
CA PRO A 237 -37.10 -33.14 -16.16
C PRO A 237 -35.82 -33.00 -15.34
N SER A 238 -34.69 -32.96 -16.05
CA SER A 238 -33.35 -32.92 -15.44
C SER A 238 -32.60 -31.72 -15.96
N HIS A 239 -31.90 -31.01 -15.07
CA HIS A 239 -31.16 -29.79 -15.39
C HIS A 239 -29.70 -29.86 -14.96
N ASP A 240 -28.90 -28.96 -15.52
CA ASP A 240 -27.51 -28.76 -15.15
C ASP A 240 -27.38 -27.82 -13.94
N LEU A 241 -26.63 -28.23 -12.92
CA LEU A 241 -26.25 -27.41 -11.78
C LEU A 241 -24.77 -27.05 -11.85
N THR A 242 -24.46 -25.76 -11.87
CA THR A 242 -23.09 -25.27 -11.69
C THR A 242 -22.95 -24.68 -10.30
N VAL A 243 -22.04 -25.21 -9.48
CA VAL A 243 -21.73 -24.68 -8.15
C VAL A 243 -20.36 -23.98 -8.20
N LYS A 244 -20.33 -22.72 -7.79
CA LYS A 244 -19.11 -21.97 -7.52
C LYS A 244 -18.87 -21.95 -6.02
N VAL A 245 -17.66 -22.29 -5.59
CA VAL A 245 -17.29 -22.22 -4.18
C VAL A 245 -16.31 -21.08 -4.00
N SER A 246 -16.65 -20.15 -3.12
CA SER A 246 -15.80 -19.03 -2.74
C SER A 246 -15.60 -19.00 -1.23
N TRP A 247 -14.47 -18.48 -0.79
CA TRP A 247 -14.26 -18.07 0.58
C TRP A 247 -15.06 -16.79 0.88
N SER A 248 -15.37 -16.50 2.15
CA SER A 248 -16.09 -15.29 2.53
C SER A 248 -15.39 -13.96 2.21
N ASN A 249 -14.12 -13.99 1.78
CA ASN A 249 -13.37 -12.85 1.25
C ASN A 249 -13.44 -12.73 -0.29
N GLY A 250 -14.18 -13.60 -0.98
CA GLY A 250 -14.41 -13.56 -2.42
C GLY A 250 -13.42 -14.33 -3.30
N THR A 251 -12.40 -15.00 -2.73
CA THR A 251 -11.50 -15.87 -3.53
C THR A 251 -12.12 -17.25 -3.77
N TYR A 252 -11.88 -17.84 -4.94
CA TYR A 252 -12.44 -19.15 -5.28
C TYR A 252 -11.74 -20.27 -4.49
N VAL A 253 -12.49 -21.31 -4.11
CA VAL A 253 -11.97 -22.46 -3.34
C VAL A 253 -11.72 -23.63 -4.28
N ASN A 254 -10.45 -23.90 -4.56
CA ASN A 254 -10.04 -25.10 -5.29
C ASN A 254 -10.17 -26.35 -4.41
N GLU A 255 -10.42 -27.49 -5.07
CA GLU A 255 -10.49 -28.79 -4.43
C GLU A 255 -11.40 -28.87 -3.19
N ALA A 256 -12.50 -28.12 -3.16
CA ALA A 256 -13.53 -28.21 -2.14
C ALA A 256 -14.38 -29.46 -2.37
N HIS A 257 -14.64 -30.22 -1.32
CA HIS A 257 -15.55 -31.36 -1.36
C HIS A 257 -16.99 -30.85 -1.38
N ILE A 258 -17.73 -31.19 -2.43
CA ILE A 258 -19.13 -30.81 -2.63
C ILE A 258 -19.99 -32.05 -2.50
N THR A 259 -20.98 -32.00 -1.61
CA THR A 259 -22.01 -33.01 -1.43
C THR A 259 -23.36 -32.42 -1.82
N ILE A 260 -24.00 -32.94 -2.86
CA ILE A 260 -25.36 -32.57 -3.27
C ILE A 260 -26.28 -33.71 -2.87
N ILE A 261 -27.35 -33.42 -2.13
CA ILE A 261 -28.34 -34.40 -1.66
C ILE A 261 -29.71 -34.02 -2.24
N LYS A 262 -30.38 -34.98 -2.86
CA LYS A 262 -31.77 -34.86 -3.35
C LYS A 262 -32.56 -36.12 -3.03
N GLY A 263 -33.39 -36.08 -2.00
CA GLY A 263 -34.02 -37.30 -1.49
C GLY A 263 -32.93 -38.30 -1.11
N ASP A 264 -32.94 -39.47 -1.77
CA ASP A 264 -31.94 -40.53 -1.54
C ASP A 264 -30.71 -40.43 -2.45
N LEU A 265 -30.71 -39.52 -3.43
CA LEU A 265 -29.58 -39.34 -4.37
C LEU A 265 -28.50 -38.45 -3.75
N ILE A 266 -27.26 -38.93 -3.77
CA ILE A 266 -26.09 -38.22 -3.23
C ILE A 266 -25.00 -38.14 -4.31
N TRP A 267 -24.55 -36.92 -4.63
CA TRP A 267 -23.38 -36.68 -5.47
C TRP A 267 -22.23 -36.10 -4.64
N ASN A 268 -21.06 -36.74 -4.71
CA ASN A 268 -19.83 -36.28 -4.04
C ASN A 268 -18.78 -35.92 -5.10
N ILE A 269 -18.42 -34.64 -5.19
CA ILE A 269 -17.60 -34.09 -6.28
C ILE A 269 -16.59 -33.10 -5.68
N ILE A 270 -15.47 -32.85 -6.37
CA ILE A 270 -14.43 -31.91 -5.95
C ILE A 270 -14.35 -30.74 -6.95
N THR A 271 -14.20 -29.50 -6.47
CA THR A 271 -14.05 -28.32 -7.34
C THR A 271 -12.79 -28.33 -8.18
N ASP A 272 -12.89 -27.79 -9.41
CA ASP A 272 -11.72 -27.58 -10.28
C ASP A 272 -10.81 -26.45 -9.73
N HIS A 273 -9.69 -26.18 -10.42
CA HIS A 273 -8.74 -25.12 -10.06
C HIS A 273 -9.34 -23.70 -10.07
N ARG A 274 -10.57 -23.51 -10.58
CA ARG A 274 -11.29 -22.23 -10.57
C ARG A 274 -12.38 -22.20 -9.49
N GLY A 275 -12.47 -23.23 -8.65
CA GLY A 275 -13.51 -23.38 -7.64
C GLY A 275 -14.90 -23.65 -8.22
N ILE A 276 -14.98 -24.23 -9.43
CA ILE A 276 -16.25 -24.47 -10.13
C ILE A 276 -16.45 -25.98 -10.33
N ILE A 277 -17.68 -26.44 -10.13
CA ILE A 277 -18.16 -27.75 -10.59
C ILE A 277 -19.43 -27.60 -11.43
N LYS A 278 -19.59 -28.47 -12.42
CA LYS A 278 -20.82 -28.61 -13.19
C LYS A 278 -21.29 -30.05 -13.09
N VAL A 279 -22.55 -30.24 -12.68
CA VAL A 279 -23.23 -31.53 -12.55
C VAL A 279 -24.42 -31.52 -13.48
N SER A 280 -24.50 -32.52 -14.36
CA SER A 280 -25.56 -32.62 -15.36
C SER A 280 -26.62 -33.64 -14.97
N ASN A 281 -27.81 -33.48 -15.54
CA ASN A 281 -28.96 -34.38 -15.37
C ASN A 281 -29.44 -34.54 -13.91
N ILE A 282 -29.46 -33.46 -13.13
CA ILE A 282 -30.08 -33.50 -11.79
C ILE A 282 -31.60 -33.32 -11.97
N PRO A 283 -32.44 -34.25 -11.48
CA PRO A 283 -33.89 -34.12 -11.67
C PRO A 283 -34.46 -32.91 -10.93
N ASP A 284 -35.65 -32.42 -11.35
CA ASP A 284 -36.34 -31.28 -10.73
C ASP A 284 -36.67 -31.50 -9.25
N GLY A 285 -36.39 -30.52 -8.39
CA GLY A 285 -36.77 -30.56 -6.98
C GLY A 285 -35.83 -29.81 -6.04
N LEU A 286 -36.11 -29.94 -4.73
CA LEU A 286 -35.30 -29.32 -3.68
C LEU A 286 -34.01 -30.11 -3.43
N LEU A 287 -32.88 -29.44 -3.55
CA LEU A 287 -31.53 -29.96 -3.31
C LEU A 287 -30.96 -29.38 -2.01
N GLN A 288 -30.21 -30.17 -1.27
CA GLN A 288 -29.32 -29.68 -0.21
C GLN A 288 -27.88 -29.80 -0.70
N ILE A 289 -27.21 -28.66 -0.88
CA ILE A 289 -25.83 -28.61 -1.37
C ILE A 289 -24.92 -28.20 -0.22
N SER A 290 -23.89 -28.98 0.04
CA SER A 290 -22.88 -28.72 1.05
C SER A 290 -21.50 -28.62 0.42
N ALA A 291 -20.71 -27.62 0.80
CA ALA A 291 -19.31 -27.50 0.44
C ALA A 291 -18.46 -27.64 1.70
N GLU A 292 -17.33 -28.35 1.61
CA GLU A 292 -16.38 -28.54 2.68
C GLU A 292 -14.92 -28.45 2.20
N LYS A 293 -14.11 -27.66 2.91
CA LYS A 293 -12.65 -27.63 2.74
C LYS A 293 -12.01 -27.30 4.08
N ASN A 294 -10.99 -28.06 4.49
CA ASN A 294 -10.22 -27.82 5.72
C ASN A 294 -11.10 -27.67 6.98
N ASN A 295 -12.05 -28.59 7.21
CA ASN A 295 -13.02 -28.58 8.32
C ASN A 295 -13.97 -27.37 8.34
N LYS A 296 -14.08 -26.61 7.23
CA LYS A 296 -15.06 -25.55 7.06
C LYS A 296 -16.15 -26.02 6.14
N ARG A 297 -17.38 -26.03 6.64
CA ARG A 297 -18.56 -26.51 5.93
C ARG A 297 -19.60 -25.41 5.80
N SER A 298 -20.22 -25.31 4.63
CA SER A 298 -21.36 -24.44 4.38
C SER A 298 -22.41 -25.23 3.62
N THR A 299 -23.67 -25.13 4.04
CA THR A 299 -24.78 -25.90 3.46
C THR A 299 -25.91 -24.96 3.06
N ARG A 300 -26.49 -25.20 1.89
CA ARG A 300 -27.54 -24.37 1.30
C ARG A 300 -28.60 -25.23 0.62
N GLU A 301 -29.85 -24.88 0.82
CA GLU A 301 -30.96 -25.46 0.06
C GLU A 301 -31.20 -24.69 -1.25
N LEU A 302 -31.46 -25.41 -2.34
CA LEU A 302 -31.69 -24.87 -3.67
C LEU A 302 -32.82 -25.64 -4.37
N SER A 303 -33.84 -24.95 -4.87
CA SER A 303 -34.85 -25.56 -5.74
C SER A 303 -34.37 -25.53 -7.19
N LEU A 304 -34.21 -26.70 -7.82
CA LEU A 304 -33.79 -26.85 -9.21
C LEU A 304 -35.00 -27.10 -10.10
N ASN A 305 -35.28 -26.17 -11.02
CA ASN A 305 -36.37 -26.25 -11.99
C ASN A 305 -35.95 -25.76 -13.40
N GLN A 306 -34.67 -25.46 -13.57
CA GLN A 306 -33.97 -25.07 -14.79
C GLN A 306 -32.46 -25.20 -14.54
N ASP A 307 -31.63 -25.00 -15.57
CA ASP A 307 -30.18 -24.90 -15.39
C ASP A 307 -29.84 -23.72 -14.46
N ILE A 308 -29.14 -23.97 -13.36
CA ILE A 308 -28.82 -22.96 -12.34
C ILE A 308 -27.31 -22.88 -12.11
N VAL A 309 -26.81 -21.64 -11.99
CA VAL A 309 -25.49 -21.35 -11.42
C VAL A 309 -25.69 -20.81 -10.02
N THR A 310 -25.15 -21.49 -9.01
CA THR A 310 -25.24 -21.09 -7.60
C THR A 310 -23.86 -20.92 -7.00
N GLU A 311 -23.76 -20.12 -5.95
CA GLU A 311 -22.54 -19.86 -5.22
C GLU A 311 -22.69 -20.28 -3.75
N ILE A 312 -21.68 -20.99 -3.23
CA ILE A 312 -21.56 -21.38 -1.82
C ILE A 312 -20.32 -20.72 -1.25
N THR A 313 -20.55 -19.95 -0.19
CA THR A 313 -19.48 -19.25 0.51
C THR A 313 -19.06 -20.05 1.74
N LEU A 314 -17.78 -20.44 1.80
CA LEU A 314 -17.17 -21.05 2.98
C LEU A 314 -16.67 -19.97 3.95
N PRO A 315 -16.86 -20.15 5.27
CA PRO A 315 -16.30 -19.26 6.26
C PRO A 315 -14.77 -19.36 6.26
N VAL A 316 -14.08 -18.22 6.15
CA VAL A 316 -12.60 -18.18 6.24
C VAL A 316 -12.18 -18.47 7.68
N SER A 317 -11.20 -19.35 7.88
CA SER A 317 -10.61 -19.68 9.20
C SER A 317 -9.93 -18.48 9.85
N ILE A 318 -9.51 -17.51 9.04
CA ILE A 318 -8.79 -16.33 9.45
C ILE A 318 -9.77 -15.15 9.37
N LYS A 319 -10.46 -14.87 10.47
CA LYS A 319 -10.85 -13.49 10.73
C LYS A 319 -9.55 -12.71 10.89
N PHE A 320 -9.15 -11.98 9.87
CA PHE A 320 -8.33 -10.80 10.11
C PHE A 320 -9.16 -9.94 11.05
N ASP A 321 -8.74 -9.82 12.30
CA ASP A 321 -9.27 -8.82 13.20
C ASP A 321 -8.63 -7.49 12.76
N PRO A 322 -9.35 -6.64 11.99
CA PRO A 322 -8.77 -5.43 11.45
C PRO A 322 -8.37 -4.45 12.57
N TYR A 323 -8.83 -4.70 13.80
CA TYR A 323 -8.56 -3.89 14.98
C TYR A 323 -7.38 -4.40 15.82
N LYS A 324 -6.86 -5.60 15.55
CA LYS A 324 -5.61 -6.11 16.18
C LYS A 324 -4.38 -5.94 15.31
N ILE A 325 -4.56 -5.63 14.03
CA ILE A 325 -3.46 -5.26 13.14
C ILE A 325 -3.27 -3.76 13.33
N SER A 326 -2.18 -3.36 14.00
CA SER A 326 -1.79 -1.95 14.03
C SER A 326 -1.67 -1.45 12.57
N PRO A 327 -2.00 -0.19 12.25
CA PRO A 327 -1.80 0.40 10.91
C PRO A 327 -0.37 0.25 10.38
N GLU A 328 0.59 -0.04 11.27
CA GLU A 328 1.99 -0.32 10.95
C GLU A 328 2.20 -1.75 10.42
N TRP A 329 1.24 -2.67 10.54
CA TRP A 329 1.45 -4.13 10.42
C TRP A 329 1.14 -4.76 9.07
N VAL A 330 0.34 -4.11 8.21
CA VAL A 330 0.19 -4.57 6.83
C VAL A 330 -0.09 -3.37 5.93
N ARG A 331 0.95 -2.89 5.23
CA ARG A 331 0.76 -1.87 4.18
C ARG A 331 0.23 -2.48 2.88
N TYR A 332 0.53 -3.73 2.57
CA TYR A 332 0.18 -4.34 1.29
C TYR A 332 -0.69 -5.60 1.49
N LEU A 333 -1.96 -5.43 1.89
CA LEU A 333 -2.96 -6.49 1.81
C LEU A 333 -3.52 -6.57 0.39
N PRO A 334 -3.40 -7.68 -0.34
CA PRO A 334 -4.16 -7.90 -1.57
C PRO A 334 -5.63 -8.21 -1.24
N GLN A 335 -6.34 -7.28 -0.60
CA GLN A 335 -7.79 -7.37 -0.41
C GLN A 335 -8.40 -5.96 -0.43
N SER A 336 -9.41 -5.78 -1.27
CA SER A 336 -10.29 -4.62 -1.27
C SER A 336 -10.98 -4.50 0.09
N ILE A 337 -10.46 -3.66 0.99
CA ILE A 337 -11.17 -3.32 2.22
C ILE A 337 -12.37 -2.46 1.81
N THR A 338 -13.54 -3.08 1.70
CA THR A 338 -14.78 -2.34 1.49
C THR A 338 -15.16 -1.70 2.82
N VAL A 339 -14.63 -0.51 3.09
CA VAL A 339 -15.15 0.33 4.18
C VAL A 339 -16.56 0.75 3.74
N THR A 340 -17.59 0.16 4.33
CA THR A 340 -18.98 0.59 4.11
C THR A 340 -19.21 1.94 4.79
N LEU A 341 -18.68 3.00 4.19
CA LEU A 341 -19.25 4.33 4.33
C LEU A 341 -20.68 4.26 3.80
N SER A 342 -21.66 4.84 4.51
CA SER A 342 -23.02 4.87 3.98
C SER A 342 -23.00 5.42 2.55
N ASP A 343 -23.73 4.79 1.62
CA ASP A 343 -23.77 5.23 0.21
C ASP A 343 -24.05 6.73 0.09
N ALA A 344 -24.83 7.29 1.03
CA ALA A 344 -25.09 8.72 1.12
C ALA A 344 -23.85 9.56 1.49
N MET A 345 -23.02 9.11 2.45
CA MET A 345 -21.76 9.78 2.80
C MET A 345 -20.74 9.63 1.68
N LEU A 346 -20.60 8.44 1.08
CA LEU A 346 -19.70 8.23 -0.04
C LEU A 346 -20.12 9.10 -1.22
N GLN A 347 -21.40 9.10 -1.61
CA GLN A 347 -21.89 9.95 -2.69
C GLN A 347 -21.75 11.45 -2.40
N ASN A 348 -21.97 11.90 -1.16
CA ASN A 348 -21.80 13.31 -0.82
C ASN A 348 -20.33 13.73 -0.76
N ALA A 349 -19.46 12.93 -0.14
CA ALA A 349 -18.02 13.16 -0.12
C ALA A 349 -17.44 13.13 -1.54
N MET A 350 -17.86 12.17 -2.36
CA MET A 350 -17.46 12.06 -3.77
C MET A 350 -18.00 13.21 -4.61
N ARG A 351 -19.25 13.65 -4.41
CA ARG A 351 -19.80 14.82 -5.10
C ARG A 351 -19.03 16.08 -4.73
N VAL A 352 -18.64 16.23 -3.46
CA VAL A 352 -17.82 17.36 -2.99
C VAL A 352 -16.40 17.27 -3.55
N LEU A 353 -15.77 16.10 -3.54
CA LEU A 353 -14.42 15.86 -4.06
C LEU A 353 -14.36 16.09 -5.57
N VAL A 354 -15.28 15.52 -6.34
CA VAL A 354 -15.38 15.71 -7.79
C VAL A 354 -15.69 17.17 -8.11
N SER A 355 -16.57 17.83 -7.34
CA SER A 355 -16.84 19.26 -7.50
C SER A 355 -15.60 20.12 -7.21
N LEU A 356 -14.84 19.81 -6.15
CA LEU A 356 -13.59 20.47 -5.80
C LEU A 356 -12.49 20.23 -6.83
N LEU A 357 -12.33 19.01 -7.31
CA LEU A 357 -11.32 18.64 -8.30
C LEU A 357 -11.64 19.28 -9.66
N THR A 358 -12.90 19.19 -10.10
CA THR A 358 -13.39 19.83 -11.34
C THR A 358 -13.25 21.35 -11.24
N SER A 359 -13.61 21.95 -10.10
CA SER A 359 -13.45 23.39 -9.87
C SER A 359 -11.98 23.80 -9.85
N THR A 360 -11.11 23.02 -9.20
CA THR A 360 -9.65 23.27 -9.15
C THR A 360 -9.03 23.18 -10.54
N LEU A 361 -9.41 22.18 -11.34
CA LEU A 361 -8.94 22.01 -12.71
C LEU A 361 -9.47 23.11 -13.64
N LEU A 362 -10.73 23.52 -13.49
CA LEU A 362 -11.29 24.66 -14.21
C LEU A 362 -10.61 25.98 -13.82
N ILE A 363 -10.34 26.19 -12.53
CA ILE A 363 -9.61 27.37 -12.03
C ILE A 363 -8.19 27.36 -12.58
N LEU A 364 -7.47 26.23 -12.54
CA LEU A 364 -6.15 26.09 -13.13
C LEU A 364 -6.17 26.34 -14.64
N ALA A 365 -7.13 25.78 -15.37
CA ALA A 365 -7.28 26.02 -16.80
C ALA A 365 -7.57 27.51 -17.09
N ILE A 366 -8.42 28.17 -16.31
CA ILE A 366 -8.68 29.61 -16.41
C ILE A 366 -7.43 30.42 -16.09
N LEU A 367 -6.70 30.08 -15.02
CA LEU A 367 -5.46 30.74 -14.61
C LEU A 367 -4.36 30.56 -15.65
N PHE A 368 -4.18 29.35 -16.19
CA PHE A 368 -3.25 29.07 -17.28
C PHE A 368 -3.63 29.85 -18.53
N THR A 369 -4.90 29.80 -18.94
CA THR A 369 -5.40 30.56 -20.10
C THR A 369 -5.17 32.05 -19.91
N THR A 370 -5.42 32.57 -18.71
CA THR A 370 -5.20 33.98 -18.35
C THR A 370 -3.71 34.33 -18.32
N ALA A 371 -2.86 33.45 -17.79
CA ALA A 371 -1.41 33.64 -17.77
C ALA A 371 -0.82 33.59 -19.19
N THR A 372 -1.23 32.63 -20.03
CA THR A 372 -0.87 32.61 -21.45
C THR A 372 -1.42 33.81 -22.20
N MET A 373 -2.62 34.30 -21.86
CA MET A 373 -3.18 35.53 -22.42
C MET A 373 -2.33 36.74 -22.06
N ILE A 374 -1.93 36.89 -20.80
CA ILE A 374 -1.09 38.00 -20.32
C ILE A 374 0.32 37.91 -20.91
N ASN A 375 0.91 36.72 -20.99
CA ASN A 375 2.21 36.50 -21.63
C ASN A 375 2.13 36.76 -23.14
N SER A 376 1.04 36.36 -23.81
CA SER A 376 0.83 36.65 -25.23
C SER A 376 0.71 38.15 -25.45
N LEU A 377 -0.01 38.86 -24.57
CA LEU A 377 -0.05 40.31 -24.61
C LEU A 377 1.36 40.88 -24.46
N ASP A 378 2.13 40.50 -23.44
CA ASP A 378 3.50 40.99 -23.22
C ASP A 378 4.46 40.66 -24.38
N ILE A 379 4.38 39.44 -24.94
CA ILE A 379 5.12 39.05 -26.15
C ILE A 379 4.69 39.91 -27.34
N ILE A 380 3.41 40.19 -27.52
CA ILE A 380 2.94 41.12 -28.55
C ILE A 380 3.49 42.52 -28.29
N GLN A 381 3.48 43.00 -27.05
CA GLN A 381 4.00 44.33 -26.70
C GLN A 381 5.50 44.44 -27.01
N ASN A 382 6.27 43.42 -26.61
CA ASN A 382 7.71 43.39 -26.81
C ASN A 382 8.08 43.13 -28.27
N SER A 383 7.39 42.21 -28.95
CA SER A 383 7.63 41.88 -30.35
C SER A 383 7.23 43.02 -31.29
N VAL A 384 6.13 43.74 -31.01
CA VAL A 384 5.75 44.95 -31.77
C VAL A 384 6.76 46.08 -31.55
N LYS A 385 7.27 46.23 -30.31
CA LYS A 385 8.33 47.19 -29.98
C LYS A 385 9.67 46.83 -30.63
N GLU A 386 10.02 45.54 -30.69
CA GLU A 386 11.25 45.02 -31.29
C GLU A 386 11.18 45.03 -32.83
N SER A 387 9.99 44.79 -33.39
CA SER A 387 9.68 44.88 -34.82
C SER A 387 9.44 46.30 -35.30
N SER A 388 9.48 47.30 -34.42
CA SER A 388 9.28 48.72 -34.76
C SER A 388 10.25 49.20 -35.85
N ASN A 389 11.46 48.64 -35.88
CA ASN A 389 12.46 48.92 -36.91
C ASN A 389 12.09 48.27 -38.26
N SER A 390 11.62 47.02 -38.25
CA SER A 390 11.13 46.30 -39.44
C SER A 390 9.88 46.96 -40.05
N LEU A 391 9.01 47.48 -39.18
CA LEU A 391 7.86 48.33 -39.52
C LEU A 391 8.29 49.66 -40.17
N GLY A 392 9.37 50.27 -39.67
CA GLY A 392 10.02 51.42 -40.27
C GLY A 392 10.51 51.12 -41.68
N VAL A 393 11.15 49.96 -41.89
CA VAL A 393 11.58 49.49 -43.22
C VAL A 393 10.38 49.29 -44.14
N LEU A 394 9.36 48.52 -43.74
CA LEU A 394 8.15 48.26 -44.55
C LEU A 394 7.46 49.57 -45.00
N ARG A 395 7.37 50.56 -44.11
CA ARG A 395 6.83 51.89 -44.44
C ARG A 395 7.73 52.70 -45.36
N SER A 396 9.05 52.58 -45.21
CA SER A 396 10.00 53.25 -46.10
C SER A 396 9.93 52.73 -47.55
N VAL A 397 9.49 51.48 -47.75
CA VAL A 397 9.23 50.89 -49.08
C VAL A 397 7.78 51.14 -49.59
N GLY A 398 6.99 51.95 -48.89
CA GLY A 398 5.66 52.39 -49.35
C GLY A 398 4.47 51.61 -48.78
N ALA A 399 4.65 50.71 -47.82
CA ALA A 399 3.53 50.01 -47.18
C ALA A 399 2.60 51.00 -46.45
N THR A 400 1.29 50.94 -46.71
CA THR A 400 0.32 51.81 -46.02
C THR A 400 0.12 51.39 -44.57
N LYS A 401 -0.48 52.27 -43.74
CA LYS A 401 -0.83 51.91 -42.35
C LYS A 401 -1.68 50.64 -42.27
N LEU A 402 -2.54 50.45 -43.27
CA LEU A 402 -3.45 49.32 -43.38
C LEU A 402 -2.69 48.03 -43.72
N ASP A 403 -1.68 48.10 -44.60
CA ASP A 403 -0.89 46.93 -45.01
C ASP A 403 -0.02 46.42 -43.85
N SER A 404 0.63 47.34 -43.12
CA SER A 404 1.41 46.98 -41.93
C SER A 404 0.54 46.37 -40.82
N ALA A 405 -0.65 46.95 -40.59
CA ALA A 405 -1.60 46.43 -39.62
C ALA A 405 -2.17 45.07 -40.04
N ARG A 406 -2.40 44.83 -41.33
CA ARG A 406 -2.87 43.53 -41.85
C ARG A 406 -1.82 42.45 -41.71
N ILE A 407 -0.56 42.70 -42.05
CA ILE A 407 0.52 41.70 -42.00
C ILE A 407 0.82 41.29 -40.54
N ILE A 408 0.95 42.27 -39.66
CA ILE A 408 1.20 42.02 -38.23
C ILE A 408 -0.04 41.43 -37.56
N GLY A 409 -1.22 42.00 -37.87
CA GLY A 409 -2.49 41.52 -37.36
C GLY A 409 -2.77 40.08 -37.74
N THR A 410 -2.54 39.65 -38.98
CA THR A 410 -2.74 38.26 -39.38
C THR A 410 -1.76 37.31 -38.71
N GLY A 411 -0.46 37.63 -38.66
CA GLY A 411 0.54 36.77 -38.00
C GLY A 411 0.26 36.59 -36.50
N ILE A 412 -0.08 37.68 -35.82
CA ILE A 412 -0.37 37.67 -34.39
C ILE A 412 -1.72 37.00 -34.09
N THR A 413 -2.76 37.26 -34.88
CA THR A 413 -4.07 36.60 -34.74
C THR A 413 -3.96 35.08 -34.95
N LEU A 414 -3.18 34.66 -35.94
CA LEU A 414 -2.93 33.24 -36.21
C LEU A 414 -2.14 32.60 -35.05
N PHE A 415 -1.10 33.26 -34.55
CA PHE A 415 -0.31 32.77 -33.41
C PHE A 415 -1.14 32.66 -32.13
N SER A 416 -2.02 33.65 -31.86
CA SER A 416 -2.96 33.65 -30.74
C SER A 416 -4.02 32.55 -30.85
N ALA A 417 -4.52 32.29 -32.06
CA ALA A 417 -5.45 31.20 -32.31
C ALA A 417 -4.77 29.83 -32.10
N ILE A 418 -3.52 29.67 -32.55
CA ILE A 418 -2.73 28.44 -32.37
C ILE A 418 -2.40 28.20 -30.89
N THR A 419 -2.02 29.24 -30.15
CA THR A 419 -1.75 29.12 -28.70
C THR A 419 -3.01 28.86 -27.90
N GLY A 420 -4.16 29.45 -28.25
CA GLY A 420 -5.47 29.11 -27.66
C GLY A 420 -5.88 27.66 -27.94
N LEU A 421 -5.68 27.19 -29.18
CA LEU A 421 -5.90 25.80 -29.58
C LEU A 421 -4.99 24.85 -28.79
N LEU A 422 -3.68 25.14 -28.71
CA LEU A 422 -2.72 24.33 -27.95
C LEU A 422 -3.05 24.30 -26.46
N GLY A 423 -3.45 25.41 -25.86
CA GLY A 423 -3.88 25.47 -24.46
C GLY A 423 -5.09 24.58 -24.19
N TYR A 424 -6.10 24.60 -25.08
CA TYR A 424 -7.25 23.72 -24.98
C TYR A 424 -6.87 22.25 -25.20
N VAL A 425 -6.05 21.95 -26.20
CA VAL A 425 -5.61 20.57 -26.51
C VAL A 425 -4.79 19.99 -25.38
N ILE A 426 -3.85 20.75 -24.81
CA ILE A 426 -3.07 20.34 -23.63
C ILE A 426 -3.99 20.14 -22.43
N GLY A 427 -4.93 21.05 -22.17
CA GLY A 427 -5.92 20.90 -21.11
C GLY A 427 -6.80 19.66 -21.28
N TYR A 428 -7.27 19.40 -22.49
CA TYR A 428 -8.07 18.22 -22.82
C TYR A 428 -7.25 16.93 -22.71
N LEU A 429 -6.00 16.92 -23.19
CA LEU A 429 -5.09 15.77 -23.07
C LEU A 429 -4.76 15.48 -21.60
N LEU A 430 -4.51 16.50 -20.78
CA LEU A 430 -4.29 16.34 -19.33
C LEU A 430 -5.55 15.80 -18.64
N LEU A 431 -6.73 16.31 -18.98
CA LEU A 431 -8.01 15.85 -18.43
C LEU A 431 -8.35 14.43 -18.88
N SER A 432 -8.03 14.08 -20.13
CA SER A 432 -8.23 12.74 -20.70
C SER A 432 -7.20 11.75 -20.20
N ALA A 433 -5.95 12.17 -19.95
CA ALA A 433 -4.92 11.37 -19.31
C ALA A 433 -5.31 11.08 -17.85
N ALA A 434 -5.77 12.09 -17.10
CA ALA A 434 -6.29 11.93 -15.73
C ALA A 434 -7.55 11.04 -15.65
N SER A 435 -8.38 11.04 -16.71
CA SER A 435 -9.57 10.19 -16.84
C SER A 435 -9.19 8.74 -17.17
N ASN A 436 -8.25 8.53 -18.10
CA ASN A 436 -7.80 7.21 -18.53
C ASN A 436 -6.85 6.53 -17.54
N SER A 437 -6.17 7.29 -16.66
CA SER A 437 -5.23 6.75 -15.66
C SER A 437 -5.90 6.21 -14.40
N GLY A 438 -7.24 6.16 -14.33
CA GLY A 438 -7.96 5.70 -13.13
C GLY A 438 -7.96 6.70 -11.96
N LEU A 439 -7.25 7.82 -12.06
CA LEU A 439 -7.27 8.93 -11.09
C LEU A 439 -8.67 9.53 -10.89
N LEU A 440 -9.57 9.31 -11.86
CA LEU A 440 -10.99 9.67 -11.80
C LEU A 440 -11.93 8.44 -11.72
N SER A 441 -11.41 7.21 -11.62
CA SER A 441 -12.20 5.98 -11.46
C SER A 441 -12.39 5.62 -9.99
N LEU A 442 -12.91 6.55 -9.19
CA LEU A 442 -13.35 6.22 -7.83
C LEU A 442 -14.83 5.79 -7.91
N ALA A 443 -15.11 4.55 -7.49
CA ALA A 443 -16.45 3.96 -7.39
C ALA A 443 -17.25 3.76 -8.71
N GLY A 444 -16.59 3.33 -9.80
CA GLY A 444 -17.28 2.89 -11.02
C GLY A 444 -17.85 4.00 -11.92
N TYR A 445 -17.62 5.28 -11.60
CA TYR A 445 -17.97 6.40 -12.47
C TYR A 445 -16.81 6.75 -13.40
N ILE A 446 -16.91 6.37 -14.67
CA ILE A 446 -15.99 6.84 -15.71
C ILE A 446 -16.35 8.30 -16.02
N LEU A 447 -15.61 9.25 -15.45
CA LEU A 447 -15.71 10.65 -15.83
C LEU A 447 -15.08 10.84 -17.22
N THR A 448 -15.83 10.53 -18.28
CA THR A 448 -15.40 10.83 -19.65
C THR A 448 -15.38 12.35 -19.84
N PRO A 449 -14.23 12.99 -20.05
CA PRO A 449 -14.20 14.40 -20.38
C PRO A 449 -14.91 14.61 -21.71
N ARG A 450 -16.13 15.17 -21.66
CA ARG A 450 -16.86 15.49 -22.87
C ARG A 450 -16.19 16.68 -23.54
N PHE A 451 -15.77 16.49 -24.77
CA PHE A 451 -15.22 17.53 -25.62
C PHE A 451 -16.26 18.66 -25.74
N ASN A 452 -16.05 19.74 -24.99
CA ASN A 452 -16.99 20.84 -24.97
C ASN A 452 -16.63 21.81 -26.10
N ILE A 453 -17.33 21.68 -27.23
CA ILE A 453 -17.18 22.55 -28.41
C ILE A 453 -17.38 24.02 -28.06
N VAL A 454 -18.22 24.36 -27.09
CA VAL A 454 -18.44 25.75 -26.67
C VAL A 454 -17.21 26.29 -25.94
N LEU A 455 -16.52 25.46 -25.16
CA LEU A 455 -15.28 25.84 -24.48
C LEU A 455 -14.10 25.96 -25.46
N LEU A 456 -14.01 25.04 -26.44
CA LEU A 456 -13.04 25.14 -27.53
C LEU A 456 -13.28 26.40 -28.36
N ALA A 457 -14.51 26.60 -28.83
CA ALA A 457 -14.88 27.75 -29.64
C ALA A 457 -14.66 29.05 -28.87
N SER A 458 -15.01 29.11 -27.58
CA SER A 458 -14.74 30.30 -26.77
C SER A 458 -13.24 30.54 -26.60
N SER A 459 -12.40 29.52 -26.35
CA SER A 459 -10.94 29.70 -26.29
C SER A 459 -10.32 30.17 -27.62
N ILE A 460 -10.78 29.62 -28.75
CA ILE A 460 -10.32 29.99 -30.10
C ILE A 460 -10.83 31.38 -30.51
N ILE A 461 -12.01 31.81 -30.07
CA ILE A 461 -12.59 33.11 -30.45
C ILE A 461 -12.11 34.23 -29.53
N LEU A 462 -12.01 34.00 -28.21
CA LEU A 462 -11.58 35.03 -27.26
C LEU A 462 -10.14 35.47 -27.52
N SER A 463 -9.26 34.53 -27.84
CA SER A 463 -7.83 34.79 -28.02
C SER A 463 -7.56 35.81 -29.16
N PRO A 464 -8.05 35.62 -30.39
CA PRO A 464 -8.04 36.62 -31.46
C PRO A 464 -8.64 37.98 -31.10
N VAL A 465 -9.81 37.99 -30.45
CA VAL A 465 -10.54 39.24 -30.14
C VAL A 465 -9.73 40.10 -29.17
N ILE A 466 -9.18 39.49 -28.12
CA ILE A 466 -8.33 40.15 -27.13
C ILE A 466 -7.05 40.67 -27.77
N THR A 467 -6.43 39.85 -28.62
CA THR A 467 -5.25 40.19 -29.38
C THR A 467 -5.48 41.40 -30.29
N ILE A 468 -6.60 41.44 -31.00
CA ILE A 468 -7.00 42.58 -31.85
C ILE A 468 -7.20 43.85 -31.01
N ILE A 469 -7.82 43.75 -29.83
CA ILE A 469 -8.00 44.87 -28.89
C ILE A 469 -6.66 45.41 -28.39
N GLY A 470 -5.72 44.53 -28.03
CA GLY A 470 -4.36 44.89 -27.61
C GLY A 470 -3.55 45.54 -28.74
N LEU A 471 -3.64 45.00 -29.94
CA LEU A 471 -2.94 45.49 -31.13
C LEU A 471 -3.44 46.88 -31.56
N TYR A 472 -4.74 47.14 -31.45
CA TYR A 472 -5.35 48.41 -31.84
C TYR A 472 -4.84 49.57 -30.96
N LYS A 473 -4.69 49.33 -29.66
CA LYS A 473 -4.15 50.32 -28.72
C LYS A 473 -2.68 50.65 -29.03
N GLN A 474 -1.86 49.64 -29.32
CA GLN A 474 -0.42 49.84 -29.54
C GLN A 474 -0.06 50.37 -30.93
N LEU A 475 -0.75 49.93 -31.99
CA LEU A 475 -0.56 50.49 -33.33
C LEU A 475 -0.90 51.98 -33.34
N GLY A 476 -1.88 52.42 -32.53
CA GLY A 476 -2.20 53.82 -32.31
C GLY A 476 -1.00 54.65 -31.82
N ASP A 477 -0.24 54.12 -30.86
CA ASP A 477 0.93 54.79 -30.28
C ASP A 477 2.15 54.75 -31.24
N LEU A 478 2.36 53.62 -31.92
CA LEU A 478 3.48 53.42 -32.84
C LEU A 478 3.34 54.25 -34.13
N PHE A 479 2.11 54.53 -34.56
CA PHE A 479 1.84 55.34 -35.74
C PHE A 479 2.01 56.85 -35.54
N GLN A 480 2.35 57.30 -34.32
CA GLN A 480 2.70 58.69 -34.04
C GLN A 480 4.18 59.01 -34.32
N TYR A 481 5.05 58.00 -34.46
CA TYR A 481 6.47 58.19 -34.73
C TYR A 481 6.79 58.21 -36.23
N SER A 482 7.72 59.08 -36.65
CA SER A 482 8.14 59.19 -38.06
C SER A 482 9.05 58.00 -38.44
N PRO A 483 9.00 57.49 -39.70
CA PRO A 483 9.83 56.38 -40.15
C PRO A 483 11.34 56.60 -39.95
N MET A 484 11.79 57.85 -40.02
CA MET A 484 13.20 58.22 -39.88
C MET A 484 13.71 58.07 -38.44
N THR A 485 12.82 58.20 -37.44
CA THR A 485 13.15 58.06 -36.01
C THR A 485 13.35 56.59 -35.61
N LEU A 486 12.72 55.67 -36.35
CA LEU A 486 12.81 54.21 -36.12
C LEU A 486 14.04 53.57 -36.78
N LEU A 487 14.68 54.25 -37.74
CA LEU A 487 15.78 53.66 -38.53
C LEU A 487 17.20 53.97 -38.02
N GLN A 488 17.35 54.84 -37.01
CA GLN A 488 18.67 55.32 -36.55
C GLN A 488 19.48 54.31 -35.70
N GLY A 489 18.97 53.10 -35.44
CA GLY A 489 19.53 52.19 -34.42
C GLY A 489 20.20 50.88 -34.85
N LEU A 490 20.15 50.45 -36.12
CA LEU A 490 20.52 49.06 -36.48
C LEU A 490 21.96 48.87 -36.99
N ARG A 491 22.72 47.96 -36.36
CA ARG A 491 24.01 47.43 -36.85
C ARG A 491 23.89 45.94 -37.19
N ARG A 492 24.72 45.49 -38.14
CA ARG A 492 24.74 44.12 -38.70
C ARG A 492 25.13 43.00 -37.71
N SER A 493 25.60 43.32 -36.50
CA SER A 493 26.05 42.36 -35.47
C SER A 493 24.91 41.65 -34.72
N ASP A 494 23.68 42.14 -34.83
CA ASP A 494 22.60 41.80 -33.89
C ASP A 494 21.80 40.55 -34.32
N ILE A 495 22.17 39.90 -35.43
CA ILE A 495 21.46 38.77 -36.04
C ILE A 495 22.04 37.40 -35.62
N LEU A 496 23.22 37.36 -35.00
CA LEU A 496 23.93 36.11 -34.64
C LEU A 496 24.17 35.90 -33.13
N TYR A 497 23.69 36.82 -32.28
CA TYR A 497 23.86 36.74 -30.83
C TYR A 497 22.50 36.65 -30.13
N LEU A 498 22.26 35.56 -29.40
CA LEU A 498 21.19 35.52 -28.40
C LEU A 498 21.40 36.68 -27.42
N PRO A 499 20.39 37.55 -27.20
CA PRO A 499 20.52 38.66 -26.29
C PRO A 499 20.93 38.19 -24.89
N THR A 500 21.72 39.01 -24.19
CA THR A 500 22.19 38.71 -22.83
C THR A 500 21.06 38.43 -21.85
N TYR A 501 19.85 38.95 -22.09
CA TYR A 501 18.67 38.68 -21.27
C TYR A 501 18.12 37.25 -21.42
N ILE A 502 18.45 36.52 -22.50
CA ILE A 502 18.07 35.11 -22.71
C ILE A 502 19.22 34.17 -22.34
N ARG A 503 20.45 34.57 -22.65
CA ARG A 503 21.64 33.71 -22.49
C ARG A 503 21.84 33.22 -21.05
N PHE A 504 21.75 34.11 -20.05
CA PHE A 504 22.01 33.73 -18.66
C PHE A 504 20.92 32.81 -18.07
N PRO A 505 19.61 33.10 -18.21
CA PRO A 505 18.57 32.17 -17.80
C PRO A 505 18.68 30.79 -18.47
N VAL A 506 18.94 30.73 -19.78
CA VAL A 506 19.10 29.46 -20.50
C VAL A 506 20.30 28.67 -19.97
N ALA A 507 21.42 29.34 -19.68
CA ALA A 507 22.57 28.69 -19.06
C ALA A 507 22.28 28.20 -17.64
N ALA A 508 21.57 29.00 -16.84
CA ALA A 508 21.16 28.65 -15.48
C ALA A 508 20.19 27.46 -15.43
N PHE A 509 19.41 27.23 -16.49
CA PHE A 509 18.56 26.06 -16.63
C PHE A 509 19.32 24.84 -17.18
N THR A 510 20.04 25.04 -18.30
CA THR A 510 20.59 23.93 -19.09
C THR A 510 21.79 23.27 -18.43
N ILE A 511 22.68 24.05 -17.77
CA ILE A 511 23.87 23.47 -17.14
C ILE A 511 23.49 22.55 -15.98
N PRO A 512 22.66 22.96 -15.00
CA PRO A 512 22.22 22.06 -13.93
C PRO A 512 21.48 20.83 -14.48
N LEU A 513 20.57 21.02 -15.45
CA LEU A 513 19.87 19.93 -16.12
C LEU A 513 20.86 18.90 -16.68
N LEU A 514 21.87 19.33 -17.45
CA LEU A 514 22.86 18.41 -18.01
C LEU A 514 23.71 17.73 -16.94
N VAL A 515 24.14 18.46 -15.91
CA VAL A 515 24.91 17.90 -14.79
C VAL A 515 24.11 16.80 -14.07
N ARG A 516 22.81 17.03 -13.83
CA ARG A 516 21.93 16.05 -13.18
C ARG A 516 21.57 14.86 -14.07
N ALA A 517 21.60 15.03 -15.39
CA ALA A 517 21.37 13.95 -16.35
C ALA A 517 22.51 12.91 -16.38
N ILE A 518 23.76 13.32 -16.09
CA ILE A 518 24.93 12.42 -16.11
C ILE A 518 24.72 11.16 -15.25
N PRO A 519 24.41 11.25 -13.94
CA PRO A 519 24.24 10.05 -13.12
C PRO A 519 23.10 9.16 -13.63
N GLU A 520 21.96 9.72 -14.06
CA GLU A 520 20.85 8.94 -14.64
C GLU A 520 21.26 8.15 -15.89
N ILE A 521 22.16 8.71 -16.71
CA ILE A 521 22.71 8.01 -17.88
C ILE A 521 23.67 6.89 -17.44
N LEU A 522 24.50 7.16 -16.43
CA LEU A 522 25.51 6.21 -15.94
C LEU A 522 24.90 4.98 -15.25
N VAL A 523 23.77 5.14 -14.55
CA VAL A 523 23.10 4.02 -13.85
C VAL A 523 22.34 3.09 -14.80
N GLY A 524 22.19 3.47 -16.08
CA GLY A 524 21.52 2.65 -17.08
C GLY A 524 20.00 2.57 -16.86
N PRO A 525 19.39 1.38 -16.77
CA PRO A 525 17.93 1.22 -16.67
C PRO A 525 17.36 1.53 -15.28
N TYR A 526 18.17 1.56 -14.23
CA TYR A 526 17.72 1.76 -12.85
C TYR A 526 17.46 3.22 -12.50
N SER A 527 16.69 3.46 -11.44
CA SER A 527 16.44 4.81 -10.91
C SER A 527 17.42 5.17 -9.79
N ILE A 528 17.67 6.47 -9.63
CA ILE A 528 18.61 7.00 -8.66
C ILE A 528 17.89 7.63 -7.48
N GLY A 529 18.44 7.40 -6.28
CA GLY A 529 18.00 8.03 -5.04
C GLY A 529 17.51 7.02 -4.01
N TYR A 530 17.82 7.27 -2.73
CA TYR A 530 17.29 6.47 -1.63
C TYR A 530 15.76 6.58 -1.58
N ASP A 531 15.23 7.77 -1.32
CA ASP A 531 13.77 8.02 -1.27
C ASP A 531 13.09 7.63 -2.59
N THR A 532 13.78 7.69 -3.73
CA THR A 532 13.23 7.24 -5.02
C THR A 532 12.88 5.76 -5.02
N ILE A 533 13.85 4.91 -4.68
CA ILE A 533 13.69 3.45 -4.68
C ILE A 533 12.89 3.03 -3.46
N SER A 534 13.22 3.53 -2.28
CA SER A 534 12.57 3.11 -1.05
C SER A 534 11.15 3.64 -0.95
N ALA A 535 10.88 4.92 -1.23
CA ALA A 535 9.57 5.52 -0.96
C ALA A 535 8.77 5.78 -2.24
N TYR A 536 9.33 6.51 -3.22
CA TYR A 536 8.52 7.04 -4.31
C TYR A 536 8.01 5.97 -5.27
N ILE A 537 8.85 5.00 -5.62
CA ILE A 537 8.48 3.89 -6.51
C ILE A 537 7.40 3.00 -5.87
N PRO A 538 7.56 2.50 -4.62
CA PRO A 538 6.52 1.72 -3.97
C PRO A 538 5.18 2.46 -3.88
N SER A 539 5.20 3.77 -3.61
CA SER A 539 3.98 4.60 -3.63
C SER A 539 3.35 4.68 -5.01
N LEU A 540 4.14 4.81 -6.07
CA LEU A 540 3.62 4.87 -7.44
C LEU A 540 3.02 3.53 -7.87
N VAL A 541 3.67 2.42 -7.54
CA VAL A 541 3.13 1.07 -7.81
C VAL A 541 1.83 0.84 -7.03
N ALA A 542 1.76 1.26 -5.76
CA ALA A 542 0.54 1.15 -4.96
C ALA A 542 -0.64 1.96 -5.56
N LEU A 543 -0.36 3.10 -6.21
CA LEU A 543 -1.37 3.86 -6.95
C LEU A 543 -1.95 3.07 -8.13
N GLN A 544 -1.19 2.18 -8.75
CA GLN A 544 -1.62 1.39 -9.91
C GLN A 544 -2.48 0.19 -9.53
N THR A 545 -2.13 -0.48 -8.43
CA THR A 545 -2.79 -1.71 -7.98
C THR A 545 -4.06 -1.46 -7.18
N GLY A 546 -4.48 -0.19 -7.03
CA GLY A 546 -5.78 0.18 -6.46
C GLY A 546 -5.82 0.24 -4.94
N PHE A 547 -4.67 0.45 -4.27
CA PHE A 547 -4.59 0.54 -2.82
C PHE A 547 -5.12 1.88 -2.30
N GLU A 548 -6.45 2.01 -2.21
CA GLU A 548 -7.13 3.25 -1.81
C GLU A 548 -6.51 3.88 -0.55
N SER A 549 -6.23 3.11 0.51
CA SER A 549 -5.66 3.63 1.76
C SER A 549 -4.29 4.30 1.59
N GLN A 550 -3.39 3.72 0.79
CA GLN A 550 -2.07 4.30 0.54
C GLN A 550 -2.12 5.49 -0.41
N VAL A 551 -2.96 5.40 -1.45
CA VAL A 551 -3.24 6.53 -2.35
C VAL A 551 -3.72 7.74 -1.55
N TYR A 552 -4.62 7.50 -0.58
CA TYR A 552 -5.05 8.52 0.36
C TYR A 552 -3.87 9.03 1.19
N ASP A 553 -3.12 8.20 1.90
CA ASP A 553 -2.00 8.66 2.74
C ASP A 553 -0.94 9.48 1.96
N PHE A 554 -0.64 9.11 0.71
CA PHE A 554 0.38 9.77 -0.09
C PHE A 554 -0.11 11.07 -0.75
N LEU A 555 -1.30 11.08 -1.36
CA LEU A 555 -1.93 12.30 -1.86
C LEU A 555 -2.26 13.26 -0.71
N TYR A 556 -2.52 12.73 0.49
CA TYR A 556 -2.76 13.50 1.69
C TYR A 556 -1.48 14.14 2.22
N GLN A 557 -0.35 13.44 2.18
CA GLN A 557 0.93 13.99 2.63
C GLN A 557 1.53 15.02 1.67
N ARG A 558 1.62 14.75 0.35
CA ARG A 558 2.31 15.65 -0.61
C ARG A 558 1.52 15.81 -1.93
N PRO A 559 0.29 16.32 -1.89
CA PRO A 559 -0.64 16.29 -3.03
C PRO A 559 -0.07 16.92 -4.30
N PHE A 560 0.56 18.10 -4.20
CA PHE A 560 1.03 18.80 -5.40
C PHE A 560 2.25 18.13 -6.04
N PHE A 561 3.14 17.57 -5.21
CA PHE A 561 4.27 16.79 -5.70
C PHE A 561 3.79 15.58 -6.51
N TRP A 562 2.86 14.80 -5.95
CA TRP A 562 2.35 13.59 -6.59
C TRP A 562 1.53 13.86 -7.84
N VAL A 563 0.76 14.95 -7.87
CA VAL A 563 0.08 15.39 -9.10
C VAL A 563 1.10 15.67 -10.22
N VAL A 564 2.24 16.28 -9.92
CA VAL A 564 3.28 16.54 -10.93
C VAL A 564 4.06 15.28 -11.28
N ALA A 565 4.43 14.48 -10.29
CA ALA A 565 5.20 13.25 -10.49
C ALA A 565 4.44 12.18 -11.29
N SER A 566 3.10 12.18 -11.22
CA SER A 566 2.24 11.27 -11.99
C SER A 566 1.95 11.74 -13.41
N LEU A 567 2.29 12.97 -13.82
CA LEU A 567 2.03 13.46 -15.19
C LEU A 567 2.66 12.62 -16.32
N PRO A 568 3.89 12.07 -16.18
CA PRO A 568 4.49 11.25 -17.22
C PRO A 568 3.89 9.83 -17.31
N TYR A 569 3.01 9.46 -16.40
CA TYR A 569 2.26 8.21 -16.44
C TYR A 569 1.18 8.27 -17.55
N PRO A 570 0.98 7.22 -18.39
CA PRO A 570 1.41 5.83 -18.25
C PRO A 570 2.57 5.42 -19.18
N LEU A 571 3.55 6.28 -19.45
CA LEU A 571 4.60 5.94 -20.42
C LEU A 571 5.45 4.73 -19.97
N ASP A 572 5.73 4.61 -18.67
CA ASP A 572 6.49 3.54 -17.99
C ASP A 572 6.56 3.86 -16.47
N ASP A 573 6.78 2.85 -15.61
CA ASP A 573 6.73 2.96 -14.14
C ASP A 573 7.98 3.65 -13.57
N LEU A 574 9.11 3.55 -14.26
CA LEU A 574 10.41 4.09 -13.82
C LEU A 574 10.74 5.44 -14.47
N SER A 575 10.26 5.67 -15.69
CA SER A 575 10.52 6.87 -16.48
C SER A 575 10.25 8.20 -15.75
N PRO A 576 9.14 8.39 -14.99
CA PRO A 576 8.90 9.63 -14.26
C PRO A 576 10.07 9.99 -13.33
N PHE A 577 10.63 9.00 -12.62
CA PHE A 577 11.69 9.22 -11.64
C PHE A 577 13.09 9.39 -12.23
N LYS A 578 13.24 9.20 -13.55
CA LYS A 578 14.47 9.56 -14.28
C LYS A 578 14.43 10.96 -14.85
N PHE A 579 13.32 11.33 -15.48
CA PHE A 579 13.21 12.62 -16.15
C PHE A 579 12.88 13.76 -15.20
N LEU A 580 12.00 13.51 -14.22
CA LEU A 580 11.57 14.52 -13.27
C LEU A 580 12.73 15.17 -12.49
N PRO A 581 13.65 14.43 -11.84
CA PRO A 581 14.75 15.08 -11.10
C PRO A 581 15.66 15.91 -12.00
N VAL A 582 15.89 15.48 -13.24
CA VAL A 582 16.72 16.22 -14.21
C VAL A 582 16.07 17.55 -14.59
N ILE A 583 14.76 17.55 -14.82
CA ILE A 583 13.97 18.76 -15.11
C ILE A 583 13.87 19.66 -13.88
N LEU A 584 13.57 19.09 -12.71
CA LEU A 584 13.49 19.84 -11.45
C LEU A 584 14.83 20.54 -11.16
N HIS A 585 15.96 19.88 -11.36
CA HIS A 585 17.25 20.51 -11.12
C HIS A 585 17.55 21.68 -12.07
N GLY A 586 17.16 21.57 -13.34
CA GLY A 586 17.20 22.68 -14.28
C GLY A 586 16.31 23.86 -13.84
N LEU A 587 15.06 23.56 -13.45
CA LEU A 587 14.11 24.57 -12.95
C LEU A 587 14.59 25.22 -11.64
N LEU A 588 15.26 24.47 -10.78
CA LEU A 588 15.88 25.00 -9.56
C LEU A 588 16.96 26.03 -9.93
N GLY A 589 17.87 25.69 -10.85
CA GLY A 589 18.87 26.63 -11.34
C GLY A 589 18.26 27.91 -11.93
N LEU A 590 17.18 27.78 -12.71
CA LEU A 590 16.46 28.90 -13.29
C LEU A 590 15.79 29.79 -12.23
N SER A 591 15.10 29.19 -11.25
CA SER A 591 14.42 29.92 -10.17
C SER A 591 15.41 30.67 -9.27
N ILE A 592 16.56 30.04 -8.95
CA ILE A 592 17.65 30.68 -8.20
C ILE A 592 18.23 31.84 -9.01
N TYR A 593 18.44 31.67 -10.32
CA TYR A 593 18.93 32.75 -11.18
C TYR A 593 18.02 33.97 -11.13
N PHE A 594 16.71 33.80 -11.32
CA PHE A 594 15.78 34.94 -11.31
C PHE A 594 15.75 35.64 -9.95
N TYR A 595 15.75 34.87 -8.85
CA TYR A 595 15.85 35.45 -7.53
C TYR A 595 17.16 36.24 -7.35
N ALA A 596 18.28 35.64 -7.75
CA ALA A 596 19.60 36.24 -7.60
C ALA A 596 19.80 37.47 -8.51
N GLU A 597 19.17 37.51 -9.68
CA GLU A 597 19.17 38.68 -10.56
C GLU A 597 18.51 39.88 -9.86
N GLU A 598 17.35 39.68 -9.24
CA GLU A 598 16.67 40.71 -8.45
C GLU A 598 17.44 41.05 -7.16
N ALA A 599 18.14 40.09 -6.57
CA ALA A 599 18.83 40.26 -5.29
C ALA A 599 20.21 40.92 -5.41
N THR A 600 20.94 40.64 -6.47
CA THR A 600 22.31 41.12 -6.70
C THR A 600 22.38 42.27 -7.70
N GLU A 601 21.32 42.49 -8.48
CA GLU A 601 21.22 43.47 -9.57
C GLU A 601 22.30 43.28 -10.66
N ASP A 602 22.90 42.09 -10.74
CA ASP A 602 23.97 41.75 -11.68
C ASP A 602 23.76 40.34 -12.25
N LYS A 603 23.59 40.25 -13.57
CA LYS A 603 23.31 38.97 -14.26
C LYS A 603 24.45 37.96 -14.16
N HIS A 604 25.70 38.41 -14.08
CA HIS A 604 26.85 37.52 -13.94
C HIS A 604 26.91 36.93 -12.54
N LYS A 605 26.60 37.74 -11.52
CA LYS A 605 26.49 37.24 -10.15
C LYS A 605 25.31 36.29 -10.02
N ALA A 606 24.17 36.63 -10.61
CA ALA A 606 22.99 35.78 -10.62
C ALA A 606 23.27 34.40 -11.22
N LEU A 607 23.94 34.36 -12.38
CA LEU A 607 24.36 33.09 -12.97
C LEU A 607 25.36 32.35 -12.07
N ALA A 608 26.35 33.05 -11.49
CA ALA A 608 27.32 32.42 -10.60
C ALA A 608 26.66 31.82 -9.34
N VAL A 609 25.67 32.50 -8.76
CA VAL A 609 24.87 31.98 -7.65
C VAL A 609 24.09 30.75 -8.10
N ALA A 610 23.37 30.82 -9.23
CA ALA A 610 22.60 29.70 -9.74
C ALA A 610 23.46 28.45 -9.99
N LEU A 611 24.62 28.62 -10.64
CA LEU A 611 25.53 27.51 -10.93
C LEU A 611 26.20 26.96 -9.68
N LEU A 612 26.67 27.83 -8.77
CA LEU A 612 27.28 27.36 -7.51
C LEU A 612 26.26 26.62 -6.66
N SER A 613 25.02 27.13 -6.55
CA SER A 613 23.94 26.55 -5.75
C SER A 613 23.35 25.25 -6.32
N THR A 614 23.65 24.89 -7.57
CA THR A 614 23.15 23.65 -8.20
C THR A 614 24.25 22.63 -8.40
N ILE A 615 25.45 23.06 -8.77
CA ILE A 615 26.59 22.16 -9.01
C ILE A 615 27.26 21.75 -7.69
N TYR A 616 27.11 22.49 -6.61
CA TYR A 616 27.68 22.10 -5.32
C TYR A 616 27.17 20.73 -4.87
N PHE A 617 28.07 19.85 -4.42
CA PHE A 617 27.76 18.43 -4.18
C PHE A 617 26.60 18.20 -3.18
N ILE A 618 26.37 19.10 -2.22
CA ILE A 618 25.21 18.99 -1.32
C ILE A 618 23.91 19.38 -2.04
N ALA A 619 23.92 20.32 -2.98
CA ALA A 619 22.75 20.59 -3.81
C ALA A 619 22.45 19.40 -4.74
N LEU A 620 23.50 18.77 -5.27
CA LEU A 620 23.37 17.49 -6.00
C LEU A 620 22.83 16.37 -5.10
N ARG A 621 23.20 16.36 -3.81
CA ARG A 621 22.62 15.45 -2.82
C ARG A 621 21.13 15.70 -2.61
N VAL A 622 20.67 16.95 -2.61
CA VAL A 622 19.24 17.28 -2.54
C VAL A 622 18.51 16.79 -3.78
N SER A 623 19.09 16.97 -4.97
CA SER A 623 18.48 16.51 -6.23
C SER A 623 18.62 15.01 -6.50
N TRP A 624 19.35 14.30 -5.66
CA TRP A 624 19.55 12.85 -5.76
C TRP A 624 18.31 12.06 -5.30
N ASP A 625 17.65 12.44 -4.20
CA ASP A 625 16.46 11.73 -3.67
C ASP A 625 15.36 12.68 -3.08
N LEU A 626 15.65 13.95 -2.77
CA LEU A 626 14.70 14.87 -2.10
C LEU A 626 13.85 15.67 -3.10
N PHE A 627 13.21 14.99 -4.05
CA PHE A 627 12.47 15.64 -5.15
C PHE A 627 11.35 16.57 -4.66
N GLY A 628 10.64 16.18 -3.59
CA GLY A 628 9.63 17.05 -2.96
C GLY A 628 10.25 18.34 -2.38
N ASN A 629 11.42 18.26 -1.74
CA ASN A 629 12.12 19.46 -1.26
C ASN A 629 12.57 20.32 -2.44
N GLU A 630 13.17 19.72 -3.47
CA GLU A 630 13.67 20.45 -4.64
C GLU A 630 12.54 21.21 -5.36
N MET A 631 11.42 20.55 -5.59
CA MET A 631 10.21 21.18 -6.14
C MET A 631 9.68 22.29 -5.23
N GLY A 632 9.66 22.08 -3.92
CA GLY A 632 9.31 23.11 -2.95
C GLY A 632 10.25 24.32 -3.04
N LEU A 633 11.56 24.10 -3.15
CA LEU A 633 12.57 25.16 -3.27
C LEU A 633 12.41 25.99 -4.54
N ILE A 634 12.09 25.35 -5.68
CA ILE A 634 11.74 26.07 -6.92
C ILE A 634 10.63 27.08 -6.64
N LEU A 635 9.54 26.62 -6.01
CA LEU A 635 8.39 27.46 -5.68
C LEU A 635 8.74 28.55 -4.65
N VAL A 636 9.62 28.26 -3.68
CA VAL A 636 10.14 29.25 -2.73
C VAL A 636 10.90 30.35 -3.47
N PHE A 637 11.88 30.00 -4.32
CA PHE A 637 12.66 30.99 -5.06
C PHE A 637 11.78 31.79 -6.03
N THR A 638 10.84 31.15 -6.71
CA THR A 638 9.85 31.84 -7.55
C THR A 638 9.03 32.83 -6.73
N THR A 639 8.52 32.43 -5.57
CA THR A 639 7.74 33.30 -4.68
C THR A 639 8.56 34.49 -4.19
N LEU A 640 9.79 34.24 -3.71
CA LEU A 640 10.66 35.30 -3.23
C LEU A 640 11.05 36.28 -4.36
N THR A 641 11.20 35.80 -5.59
CA THR A 641 11.41 36.64 -6.78
C THR A 641 10.21 37.55 -7.02
N LEU A 642 8.99 37.01 -6.99
CA LEU A 642 7.75 37.78 -7.20
C LEU A 642 7.52 38.81 -6.11
N ILE A 643 7.81 38.46 -4.85
CA ILE A 643 7.77 39.39 -3.71
C ILE A 643 8.75 40.54 -3.94
N ARG A 644 9.98 40.23 -4.39
CA ARG A 644 11.02 41.25 -4.60
C ARG A 644 10.71 42.18 -5.77
N ARG A 645 10.01 41.70 -6.80
CA ARG A 645 9.48 42.51 -7.91
C ARG A 645 8.28 43.40 -7.53
N GLY A 646 7.85 43.39 -6.26
CA GLY A 646 6.88 44.34 -5.73
C GLY A 646 5.41 43.96 -5.87
N LEU A 647 5.09 42.77 -6.42
CA LEU A 647 3.71 42.27 -6.55
C LEU A 647 2.72 43.29 -7.19
N GLU A 648 3.21 44.15 -8.09
CA GLU A 648 2.47 45.31 -8.58
C GLU A 648 1.23 44.90 -9.39
N SER A 649 1.36 43.82 -10.16
CA SER A 649 0.29 43.31 -11.03
C SER A 649 -0.60 42.28 -10.32
N TRP A 650 -1.86 42.17 -10.76
CA TRP A 650 -2.76 41.12 -10.28
C TRP A 650 -2.28 39.73 -10.67
N SER A 651 -1.65 39.56 -11.84
CA SER A 651 -1.05 38.29 -12.25
C SER A 651 0.11 37.89 -11.36
N SER A 652 1.02 38.82 -11.01
CA SER A 652 2.11 38.52 -10.07
C SER A 652 1.59 38.15 -8.68
N ARG A 653 0.49 38.76 -8.23
CA ARG A 653 -0.16 38.41 -6.95
C ARG A 653 -0.80 37.03 -7.01
N GLY A 654 -1.55 36.73 -8.07
CA GLY A 654 -2.15 35.41 -8.28
C GLY A 654 -1.10 34.30 -8.40
N LEU A 655 -0.01 34.55 -9.14
CA LEU A 655 1.08 33.61 -9.28
C LEU A 655 1.83 33.38 -7.95
N ALA A 656 2.08 34.44 -7.18
CA ALA A 656 2.67 34.32 -5.85
C ALA A 656 1.76 33.56 -4.88
N ALA A 657 0.46 33.86 -4.85
CA ALA A 657 -0.52 33.11 -4.06
C ALA A 657 -0.53 31.62 -4.42
N THR A 658 -0.54 31.32 -5.72
CA THR A 658 -0.51 29.94 -6.22
C THR A 658 0.79 29.24 -5.83
N ALA A 659 1.95 29.90 -5.99
CA ALA A 659 3.24 29.33 -5.65
C ALA A 659 3.40 29.06 -4.14
N VAL A 660 2.89 29.95 -3.28
CA VAL A 660 2.91 29.76 -1.82
C VAL A 660 2.05 28.56 -1.43
N ILE A 661 0.81 28.48 -1.93
CA ILE A 661 -0.09 27.35 -1.65
C ILE A 661 0.51 26.05 -2.19
N ALA A 662 1.03 26.06 -3.42
CA ALA A 662 1.71 24.93 -4.01
C ALA A 662 2.92 24.48 -3.18
N THR A 663 3.68 25.41 -2.60
CA THR A 663 4.81 25.08 -1.71
C THR A 663 4.31 24.27 -0.50
N VAL A 664 3.22 24.70 0.14
CA VAL A 664 2.57 24.01 1.27
C VAL A 664 2.07 22.61 0.92
N LEU A 665 1.53 22.46 -0.29
CA LEU A 665 1.06 21.19 -0.84
C LEU A 665 2.19 20.30 -1.36
N THR A 666 3.42 20.81 -1.50
CA THR A 666 4.57 20.05 -2.00
C THR A 666 5.38 19.47 -0.84
N HIS A 667 5.83 20.33 0.08
CA HIS A 667 6.74 19.92 1.14
C HIS A 667 6.75 20.87 2.35
N GLU A 668 6.74 20.31 3.55
CA GLU A 668 6.72 20.99 4.85
C GLU A 668 7.97 21.84 5.11
N ALA A 669 9.17 21.29 4.95
CA ALA A 669 10.42 22.02 5.16
C ALA A 669 10.55 23.25 4.24
N ALA A 670 10.20 23.11 2.95
CA ALA A 670 10.20 24.23 2.01
C ALA A 670 9.18 25.31 2.42
N SER A 671 8.04 24.92 2.99
CA SER A 671 7.02 25.85 3.49
C SER A 671 7.49 26.65 4.69
N MET A 672 8.15 25.99 5.64
CA MET A 672 8.75 26.67 6.79
C MET A 672 9.85 27.65 6.35
N ILE A 673 10.69 27.25 5.40
CA ILE A 673 11.70 28.13 4.78
C ILE A 673 11.02 29.33 4.12
N LEU A 674 9.92 29.11 3.37
CA LEU A 674 9.17 30.17 2.72
C LEU A 674 8.69 31.22 3.72
N PHE A 675 8.06 30.77 4.81
CA PHE A 675 7.55 31.66 5.85
C PHE A 675 8.70 32.39 6.54
N ALA A 676 9.77 31.70 6.92
CA ALA A 676 10.95 32.30 7.53
C ALA A 676 11.60 33.36 6.63
N ALA A 677 11.82 33.04 5.35
CA ALA A 677 12.44 33.92 4.37
C ALA A 677 11.54 35.13 3.98
N SER A 678 10.22 35.03 4.20
CA SER A 678 9.27 36.10 3.91
C SER A 678 9.12 37.14 5.04
N ILE A 679 9.50 36.81 6.28
CA ILE A 679 9.41 37.71 7.44
C ILE A 679 10.10 39.07 7.18
N PRO A 680 11.32 39.16 6.63
CA PRO A 680 11.97 40.43 6.38
C PRO A 680 11.20 41.33 5.42
N SER A 681 10.56 40.75 4.41
CA SER A 681 9.73 41.48 3.45
C SER A 681 8.53 42.10 4.17
N ILE A 682 7.84 41.36 5.05
CA ILE A 682 6.74 41.88 5.88
C ILE A 682 7.22 43.03 6.77
N ILE A 683 8.31 42.81 7.52
CA ILE A 683 8.88 43.83 8.43
C ILE A 683 9.27 45.09 7.66
N SER A 684 9.89 44.94 6.49
CA SER A 684 10.33 46.06 5.66
C SER A 684 9.13 46.87 5.13
N SER A 685 8.08 46.20 4.63
CA SER A 685 6.87 46.85 4.13
C SER A 685 6.13 47.62 5.24
N VAL A 686 6.07 47.05 6.45
CA VAL A 686 5.52 47.73 7.64
C VAL A 686 6.36 48.95 8.01
N LYS A 687 7.68 48.81 8.13
CA LYS A 687 8.59 49.93 8.48
C LYS A 687 8.56 51.05 7.46
N MET A 688 8.45 50.73 6.17
CA MET A 688 8.33 51.71 5.09
C MET A 688 6.92 52.30 4.95
N LYS A 689 5.98 51.96 5.83
CA LYS A 689 4.58 52.40 5.80
C LYS A 689 3.87 52.11 4.46
N LYS A 690 4.30 51.05 3.76
CA LYS A 690 3.67 50.60 2.51
C LYS A 690 2.49 49.69 2.81
N HIS A 691 1.41 50.27 3.38
CA HIS A 691 0.26 49.51 3.86
C HIS A 691 -0.34 48.57 2.81
N ARG A 692 -0.41 49.00 1.55
CA ARG A 692 -0.92 48.18 0.44
C ARG A 692 -0.05 46.94 0.19
N ASP A 693 1.27 47.09 0.20
CA ASP A 693 2.21 45.99 -0.05
C ASP A 693 2.20 45.01 1.12
N THR A 694 2.15 45.52 2.35
CA THR A 694 1.97 44.69 3.55
C THR A 694 0.68 43.88 3.48
N LEU A 695 -0.45 44.51 3.14
CA LEU A 695 -1.73 43.81 3.00
C LEU A 695 -1.68 42.75 1.90
N ASN A 696 -1.10 43.05 0.74
CA ASN A 696 -0.94 42.08 -0.34
C ASN A 696 -0.11 40.87 0.10
N LEU A 697 1.01 41.09 0.79
CA LEU A 697 1.85 40.01 1.31
C LEU A 697 1.11 39.16 2.34
N LEU A 698 0.39 39.79 3.27
CA LEU A 698 -0.39 39.07 4.29
C LEU A 698 -1.55 38.28 3.67
N LEU A 699 -2.26 38.84 2.68
CA LEU A 699 -3.34 38.14 1.96
C LEU A 699 -2.85 36.93 1.18
N ILE A 700 -1.59 36.94 0.75
CA ILE A 700 -0.94 35.81 0.07
C ILE A 700 -0.47 34.75 1.09
N LEU A 701 0.16 35.17 2.18
CA LEU A 701 0.82 34.26 3.12
C LEU A 701 -0.13 33.66 4.17
N ILE A 702 -1.10 34.42 4.69
CA ILE A 702 -1.98 33.97 5.78
C ILE A 702 -2.81 32.74 5.39
N PRO A 703 -3.52 32.69 4.24
CA PRO A 703 -4.31 31.52 3.87
C PRO A 703 -3.45 30.25 3.79
N ALA A 704 -2.27 30.36 3.18
CA ALA A 704 -1.34 29.24 3.08
C ALA A 704 -0.75 28.85 4.44
N PHE A 705 -0.49 29.80 5.33
CA PHE A 705 -0.03 29.53 6.69
C PHE A 705 -1.10 28.82 7.52
N ILE A 706 -2.36 29.27 7.45
CA ILE A 706 -3.49 28.59 8.10
C ILE A 706 -3.62 27.16 7.57
N PHE A 707 -3.53 26.99 6.26
CA PHE A 707 -3.58 25.67 5.63
C PHE A 707 -2.39 24.78 6.03
N PHE A 708 -1.20 25.36 6.19
CA PHE A 708 -0.02 24.66 6.71
C PHE A 708 -0.21 24.19 8.15
N ILE A 709 -0.76 25.04 9.04
CA ILE A 709 -1.07 24.65 10.42
C ILE A 709 -2.15 23.57 10.46
N TYR A 710 -3.20 23.71 9.64
CA TYR A 710 -4.23 22.68 9.50
C TYR A 710 -3.61 21.33 9.09
N ARG A 711 -2.69 21.34 8.12
CA ARG A 711 -1.96 20.14 7.70
C ARG A 711 -1.18 19.54 8.88
N ILE A 712 -0.38 20.33 9.58
CA ILE A 712 0.37 19.82 10.75
C ILE A 712 -0.55 19.18 11.80
N GLN A 713 -1.66 19.85 12.14
CA GLN A 713 -2.55 19.40 13.22
C GLN A 713 -3.40 18.19 12.85
N VAL A 714 -3.90 18.14 11.61
CA VAL A 714 -4.82 17.07 11.18
C VAL A 714 -4.05 15.86 10.67
N LEU A 715 -2.85 16.04 10.08
CA LEU A 715 -2.04 14.93 9.55
C LEU A 715 -1.14 14.29 10.61
N ASP A 716 -1.22 14.74 11.87
CA ASP A 716 -0.32 14.37 12.96
C ASP A 716 1.16 14.38 12.54
N PHE A 717 1.55 15.38 11.72
CA PHE A 717 2.89 15.43 11.19
C PHE A 717 3.86 15.77 12.32
N PRO A 718 4.81 14.88 12.66
CA PRO A 718 5.72 15.11 13.78
C PRO A 718 6.74 16.17 13.37
N LEU A 719 6.45 17.44 13.63
CA LEU A 719 7.41 18.54 13.51
C LEU A 719 8.60 18.35 14.46
N ILE A 720 8.31 17.75 15.62
CA ILE A 720 9.26 17.41 16.66
C ILE A 720 9.32 15.89 16.70
N SER A 721 10.52 15.36 16.56
CA SER A 721 10.81 13.94 16.71
C SER A 721 11.85 13.75 17.80
N ASN A 722 11.90 12.57 18.41
CA ASN A 722 13.03 12.20 19.25
C ASN A 722 14.14 11.64 18.34
N PRO A 723 15.15 12.42 17.92
CA PRO A 723 16.24 11.86 17.13
C PRO A 723 17.16 10.95 17.95
N ALA A 724 17.10 11.02 19.30
CA ALA A 724 17.88 10.19 20.20
C ALA A 724 17.39 8.75 20.28
N SER A 725 16.25 8.41 19.64
CA SER A 725 15.75 7.04 19.64
C SER A 725 16.78 6.06 19.07
N PHE A 726 17.33 6.25 17.86
CA PHE A 726 18.31 5.27 17.30
C PHE A 726 19.33 5.83 16.29
N ARG A 727 19.26 7.13 15.93
CA ARG A 727 20.11 7.74 14.88
C ARG A 727 21.38 8.41 15.41
N TYR A 728 22.00 7.91 16.47
CA TYR A 728 23.32 8.40 16.88
C TYR A 728 24.28 7.25 17.13
N PRO A 729 25.56 7.40 16.75
CA PRO A 729 26.54 6.33 16.91
C PRO A 729 26.88 6.07 18.39
N SER A 730 26.36 6.87 19.34
CA SER A 730 26.57 6.63 20.77
C SER A 730 25.51 7.31 21.65
N GLN A 731 25.32 6.78 22.86
CA GLN A 731 24.37 7.26 23.88
C GLN A 731 24.86 8.52 24.65
N THR A 732 26.05 9.05 24.37
CA THR A 732 26.60 10.21 25.08
C THR A 732 26.32 11.52 24.36
N TYR A 733 26.09 12.61 25.08
CA TYR A 733 25.94 13.94 24.47
C TYR A 733 27.18 14.40 23.68
N GLU A 734 28.39 14.00 24.09
CA GLU A 734 29.63 14.37 23.39
C GLU A 734 29.69 13.80 21.97
N SER A 735 29.37 12.51 21.81
CA SER A 735 29.32 11.87 20.49
C SER A 735 28.21 12.46 19.61
N LEU A 736 27.05 12.76 20.20
CA LEU A 736 25.97 13.49 19.54
C LEU A 736 26.46 14.84 19.02
N PHE A 737 27.08 15.64 19.90
CA PHE A 737 27.62 16.95 19.57
C PHE A 737 28.64 16.86 18.43
N LYS A 738 29.59 15.91 18.53
CA LYS A 738 30.60 15.66 17.52
C LYS A 738 29.96 15.27 16.19
N SER A 739 29.03 14.32 16.19
CA SER A 739 28.39 13.78 14.98
C SER A 739 27.57 14.83 14.24
N VAL A 740 26.68 15.54 14.95
CA VAL A 740 25.82 16.60 14.38
C VAL A 740 26.66 17.78 13.89
N SER A 741 27.62 18.24 14.70
CA SER A 741 28.51 19.33 14.30
C SER A 741 29.39 18.95 13.10
N THR A 742 29.87 17.71 13.06
CA THR A 742 30.68 17.20 11.96
C THR A 742 29.88 17.13 10.66
N LEU A 743 28.64 16.62 10.68
CA LEU A 743 27.78 16.62 9.51
C LEU A 743 27.47 18.06 9.04
N TYR A 744 27.15 18.96 9.96
CA TYR A 744 26.90 20.36 9.62
C TYR A 744 28.13 21.01 8.98
N LEU A 745 29.31 20.83 9.58
CA LEU A 745 30.59 21.33 9.03
C LEU A 745 30.88 20.69 7.67
N TYR A 746 30.67 19.39 7.50
CA TYR A 746 30.85 18.69 6.23
C TYR A 746 30.04 19.36 5.11
N VAL A 747 28.81 19.76 5.40
CA VAL A 747 27.92 20.44 4.44
C VAL A 747 28.40 21.85 4.09
N VAL A 748 28.86 22.63 5.07
CA VAL A 748 29.07 24.08 4.87
C VAL A 748 30.53 24.50 4.63
N LEU A 749 31.51 23.72 5.10
CA LEU A 749 32.92 24.11 5.21
C LEU A 749 33.56 24.68 3.93
N PRO A 750 33.37 24.11 2.72
CA PRO A 750 33.96 24.64 1.48
C PRO A 750 33.47 26.05 1.12
N LEU A 751 32.28 26.44 1.59
CA LEU A 751 31.66 27.72 1.28
C LEU A 751 31.98 28.79 2.35
N ILE A 752 32.24 28.39 3.60
CA ILE A 752 32.43 29.29 4.75
C ILE A 752 33.42 30.43 4.48
N PRO A 753 34.66 30.20 3.99
CA PRO A 753 35.65 31.27 3.84
C PRO A 753 35.16 32.42 2.96
N PHE A 754 34.44 32.08 1.89
CA PHE A 754 33.90 33.06 0.95
C PHE A 754 32.58 33.66 1.47
N ALA A 755 31.72 32.84 2.09
CA ALA A 755 30.46 33.30 2.64
C ALA A 755 30.65 34.35 3.75
N ILE A 756 31.64 34.16 4.63
CA ILE A 756 31.98 35.14 5.69
C ILE A 756 32.31 36.50 5.10
N VAL A 757 33.14 36.55 4.05
CA VAL A 757 33.49 37.80 3.36
C VAL A 757 32.25 38.46 2.75
N GLY A 758 31.31 37.64 2.27
CA GLY A 758 30.04 38.08 1.67
C GLY A 758 28.96 38.48 2.66
N LEU A 759 29.11 38.27 3.97
CA LEU A 759 28.10 38.63 4.97
C LEU A 759 27.80 40.14 4.98
N ASN A 760 28.76 40.98 4.60
CA ASN A 760 28.50 42.42 4.46
C ASN A 760 27.47 42.74 3.37
N SER A 761 27.41 41.90 2.33
CA SER A 761 26.38 41.97 1.29
C SER A 761 25.05 41.36 1.71
N ALA A 762 24.97 40.66 2.84
CA ALA A 762 23.73 40.06 3.34
C ALA A 762 22.63 41.10 3.62
N LYS A 763 23.00 42.38 3.84
CA LYS A 763 22.05 43.50 3.91
C LYS A 763 21.20 43.66 2.64
N LYS A 764 21.69 43.23 1.48
CA LYS A 764 20.97 43.30 0.20
C LYS A 764 19.84 42.27 0.11
N SER A 765 19.94 41.18 0.87
CA SER A 765 18.93 40.12 0.89
C SER A 765 18.75 39.53 2.28
N LEU A 766 17.94 40.22 3.10
CA LEU A 766 17.56 39.74 4.43
C LEU A 766 16.79 38.41 4.38
N ALA A 767 16.09 38.12 3.28
CA ALA A 767 15.39 36.84 3.09
C ALA A 767 16.37 35.65 3.16
N MET A 768 17.54 35.75 2.52
CA MET A 768 18.59 34.72 2.58
C MET A 768 19.18 34.58 3.99
N VAL A 769 19.27 35.68 4.75
CA VAL A 769 19.74 35.63 6.15
C VAL A 769 18.75 34.87 7.03
N TYR A 770 17.46 35.19 6.94
CA TYR A 770 16.43 34.54 7.74
C TYR A 770 16.25 33.07 7.37
N TRP A 771 16.36 32.74 6.07
CA TRP A 771 16.47 31.35 5.63
C TRP A 771 17.65 30.66 6.30
N TYR A 772 18.86 31.20 6.15
CA TYR A 772 20.08 30.58 6.70
C TYR A 772 19.95 30.35 8.20
N VAL A 773 19.51 31.35 8.95
CA VAL A 773 19.34 31.25 10.41
C VAL A 773 18.27 30.21 10.76
N GLY A 774 17.10 30.25 10.13
CA GLY A 774 16.02 29.28 10.40
C GLY A 774 16.44 27.84 10.10
N ALA A 775 17.08 27.61 8.95
CA ALA A 775 17.58 26.29 8.59
C ALA A 775 18.74 25.84 9.50
N SER A 776 19.62 26.74 9.94
CA SER A 776 20.70 26.42 10.88
C SER A 776 20.16 26.05 12.26
N ILE A 777 19.15 26.77 12.76
CA ILE A 777 18.49 26.45 14.04
C ILE A 777 17.84 25.07 13.96
N ALA A 778 17.17 24.76 12.84
CA ALA A 778 16.57 23.45 12.65
C ALA A 778 17.62 22.33 12.57
N ALA A 779 18.69 22.54 11.81
CA ALA A 779 19.78 21.59 11.64
C ALA A 779 20.54 21.31 12.95
N LEU A 780 20.70 22.32 13.81
CA LEU A 780 21.41 22.21 15.08
C LEU A 780 20.48 21.94 16.26
N SER A 781 19.17 21.78 16.02
CA SER A 781 18.19 21.53 17.08
C SER A 781 18.49 20.30 17.94
N PRO A 782 19.10 19.19 17.44
CA PRO A 782 19.47 18.08 18.31
C PRO A 782 20.52 18.41 19.36
N LEU A 783 21.35 19.44 19.13
CA LEU A 783 22.32 19.90 20.13
C LEU A 783 21.65 20.61 21.30
N VAL A 784 20.46 21.20 21.07
CA VAL A 784 19.70 21.94 22.08
C VAL A 784 18.76 20.99 22.84
N SER A 785 18.05 20.13 22.12
CA SER A 785 17.13 19.15 22.70
C SER A 785 17.24 17.81 21.97
N PRO A 786 18.04 16.87 22.50
CA PRO A 786 18.22 15.54 21.89
C PRO A 786 16.92 14.73 21.83
N ASP A 787 15.99 14.92 22.76
CA ASP A 787 14.73 14.16 22.82
C ASP A 787 13.57 14.82 22.04
N ALA A 788 13.75 16.07 21.61
CA ALA A 788 12.72 16.87 20.97
C ALA A 788 13.32 17.81 19.91
N ALA A 789 14.02 17.23 18.94
CA ALA A 789 14.60 17.98 17.83
C ALA A 789 13.60 18.12 16.68
N ILE A 790 13.88 19.07 15.78
CA ILE A 790 13.09 19.21 14.56
C ILE A 790 13.28 17.97 13.70
N ALA A 791 12.17 17.39 13.24
CA ALA A 791 12.19 16.20 12.41
C ALA A 791 13.02 16.42 11.14
N PHE A 792 13.75 15.38 10.76
CA PHE A 792 14.68 15.39 9.63
C PHE A 792 15.71 16.54 9.70
N TRP A 793 16.23 16.82 10.90
CA TRP A 793 17.22 17.88 11.18
C TRP A 793 18.39 17.89 10.17
N ASP A 794 18.83 16.73 9.71
CA ASP A 794 19.89 16.56 8.72
C ASP A 794 19.54 17.22 7.37
N ARG A 795 18.29 17.09 6.92
CA ARG A 795 17.81 17.71 5.67
C ARG A 795 17.89 19.23 5.73
N TRP A 796 17.71 19.82 6.91
CA TRP A 796 17.82 21.27 7.11
C TRP A 796 19.26 21.76 6.95
N ALA A 797 20.26 20.95 7.28
CA ALA A 797 21.66 21.29 7.03
C ALA A 797 21.89 21.50 5.53
N TYR A 798 21.34 20.62 4.68
CA TYR A 798 21.43 20.76 3.22
C TYR A 798 20.77 22.04 2.71
N MET A 799 19.65 22.44 3.32
CA MET A 799 18.94 23.67 2.94
C MET A 799 19.72 24.95 3.26
N THR A 800 20.74 24.90 4.13
CA THR A 800 21.60 26.08 4.42
C THR A 800 22.55 26.45 3.26
N VAL A 801 22.79 25.51 2.34
CA VAL A 801 23.73 25.67 1.22
C VAL A 801 23.29 26.78 0.29
N TYR A 802 21.98 26.91 0.00
CA TYR A 802 21.51 27.90 -0.98
C TYR A 802 21.79 29.35 -0.54
N PRO A 803 21.48 29.77 0.71
CA PRO A 803 21.96 31.05 1.23
C PRO A 803 23.48 31.18 1.28
N LEU A 804 24.21 30.12 1.65
CA LEU A 804 25.67 30.17 1.73
C LEU A 804 26.33 30.36 0.38
N CYS A 805 25.84 29.71 -0.68
CA CYS A 805 26.29 29.93 -2.05
C CYS A 805 26.04 31.37 -2.49
N PHE A 806 24.89 31.95 -2.13
CA PHE A 806 24.60 33.37 -2.37
C PHE A 806 25.64 34.28 -1.70
N PHE A 807 25.92 34.06 -0.41
CA PHE A 807 26.93 34.83 0.32
C PHE A 807 28.35 34.59 -0.23
N ALA A 808 28.70 33.36 -0.60
CA ALA A 808 29.99 33.03 -1.16
C ALA A 808 30.27 33.79 -2.46
N VAL A 809 29.30 33.87 -3.36
CA VAL A 809 29.43 34.65 -4.60
C VAL A 809 29.58 36.14 -4.31
N GLU A 810 28.75 36.73 -3.44
CA GLU A 810 28.91 38.14 -3.06
C GLU A 810 30.27 38.40 -2.38
N GLY A 811 30.77 37.45 -1.60
CA GLY A 811 32.10 37.51 -0.98
C GLY A 811 33.23 37.52 -2.02
N ILE A 812 33.19 36.58 -2.96
CA ILE A 812 34.15 36.53 -4.08
C ILE A 812 34.15 37.85 -4.86
N TYR A 813 32.98 38.37 -5.20
CA TYR A 813 32.90 39.65 -5.93
C TYR A 813 33.34 40.84 -5.08
N SER A 814 33.23 40.79 -3.76
CA SER A 814 33.74 41.83 -2.87
C SER A 814 35.27 41.88 -2.85
N LEU A 815 35.95 40.74 -3.10
CA LEU A 815 37.41 40.68 -3.23
C LEU A 815 37.95 41.38 -4.48
N LYS A 816 37.09 41.78 -5.42
CA LYS A 816 37.46 42.55 -6.63
C LYS A 816 38.21 43.86 -6.32
N ARG A 817 38.04 44.38 -5.11
CA ARG A 817 38.72 45.59 -4.64
C ARG A 817 40.19 45.35 -4.27
N VAL A 818 40.61 44.11 -4.08
CA VAL A 818 41.97 43.73 -3.68
C VAL A 818 42.75 43.27 -4.92
N LYS A 819 43.75 44.07 -5.34
CA LYS A 819 44.65 43.72 -6.44
C LYS A 819 45.91 43.09 -5.88
N ILE A 820 46.31 41.95 -6.45
CA ILE A 820 47.58 41.29 -6.12
C ILE A 820 48.58 41.58 -7.24
N ASN A 821 49.70 42.19 -6.87
CA ASN A 821 50.82 42.42 -7.78
C ASN A 821 51.83 41.27 -7.61
N TYR A 822 52.01 40.45 -8.64
CA TYR A 822 53.09 39.46 -8.69
C TYR A 822 54.27 40.03 -9.49
N SER A 823 55.46 39.96 -8.90
CA SER A 823 56.70 40.46 -9.51
C SER A 823 57.43 39.33 -10.24
N PHE A 824 57.20 39.23 -11.55
CA PHE A 824 58.07 38.53 -12.50
C PHE A 824 58.12 39.38 -13.79
N ASP A 825 59.13 40.25 -13.90
CA ASP A 825 59.56 41.12 -15.03
C ASP A 825 58.52 41.95 -15.82
N ARG A 826 57.22 41.74 -15.65
CA ARG A 826 56.10 42.52 -16.20
C ARG A 826 54.93 42.44 -15.20
N PRO A 827 54.65 43.48 -14.40
CA PRO A 827 53.57 43.44 -13.42
C PRO A 827 52.22 43.33 -14.14
N ARG A 828 51.64 42.13 -14.13
CA ARG A 828 50.22 41.92 -14.46
C ARG A 828 49.47 41.82 -13.14
N ALA A 829 48.78 42.89 -12.75
CA ALA A 829 47.91 42.86 -11.59
C ALA A 829 46.73 41.91 -11.86
N THR A 830 46.63 40.83 -11.09
CA THR A 830 45.48 39.92 -11.12
C THR A 830 44.53 40.24 -9.97
N ASP A 831 43.24 40.19 -10.28
CA ASP A 831 42.15 40.43 -9.35
C ASP A 831 41.98 39.20 -8.42
N LEU A 832 42.06 39.41 -7.09
CA LEU A 832 41.92 38.33 -6.11
C LEU A 832 40.56 37.61 -6.24
N SER A 833 39.50 38.28 -6.71
CA SER A 833 38.21 37.62 -6.97
C SER A 833 38.30 36.54 -8.05
N LYS A 834 39.14 36.71 -9.08
CA LYS A 834 39.32 35.71 -10.13
C LYS A 834 40.09 34.50 -9.63
N LEU A 835 41.11 34.72 -8.80
CA LEU A 835 41.86 33.65 -8.15
C LEU A 835 40.94 32.88 -7.19
N ALA A 836 40.29 33.58 -6.26
CA ALA A 836 39.37 33.01 -5.28
C ALA A 836 38.22 32.24 -5.94
N GLY A 837 37.56 32.87 -6.92
CA GLY A 837 36.48 32.24 -7.67
C GLY A 837 36.95 31.04 -8.50
N GLY A 838 38.11 31.13 -9.13
CA GLY A 838 38.73 30.01 -9.85
C GLY A 838 39.05 28.83 -8.92
N THR A 839 39.66 29.10 -7.77
CA THR A 839 39.96 28.07 -6.76
C THR A 839 38.70 27.42 -6.22
N LEU A 840 37.68 28.20 -5.85
CA LEU A 840 36.40 27.63 -5.39
C LEU A 840 35.76 26.80 -6.49
N MET A 841 35.73 27.29 -7.73
CA MET A 841 35.15 26.56 -8.86
C MET A 841 35.87 25.23 -9.12
N ILE A 842 37.21 25.22 -9.09
CA ILE A 842 37.99 23.97 -9.24
C ILE A 842 37.68 23.01 -8.08
N ALA A 843 37.68 23.50 -6.83
CA ALA A 843 37.37 22.67 -5.67
C ALA A 843 35.96 22.07 -5.76
N VAL A 844 34.95 22.88 -6.09
CA VAL A 844 33.57 22.43 -6.28
C VAL A 844 33.47 21.44 -7.43
N LEU A 845 34.08 21.71 -8.58
CA LEU A 845 34.04 20.77 -9.71
C LEU A 845 34.72 19.44 -9.37
N LEU A 846 35.84 19.44 -8.66
CA LEU A 846 36.53 18.22 -8.23
C LEU A 846 35.66 17.39 -7.27
N ILE A 847 35.09 18.03 -6.25
CA ILE A 847 34.22 17.38 -5.26
C ILE A 847 32.93 16.87 -5.94
N SER A 848 32.26 17.71 -6.73
CA SER A 848 30.99 17.36 -7.37
C SER A 848 31.14 16.33 -8.49
N SER A 849 32.19 16.40 -9.32
CA SER A 849 32.44 15.37 -10.34
C SER A 849 32.77 14.01 -9.71
N SER A 850 33.53 14.02 -8.60
CA SER A 850 33.76 12.81 -7.81
C SER A 850 32.45 12.27 -7.24
N PHE A 851 31.60 13.12 -6.67
CA PHE A 851 30.29 12.70 -6.14
C PHE A 851 29.35 12.17 -7.22
N ILE A 852 29.38 12.70 -8.45
CA ILE A 852 28.54 12.23 -9.55
C ILE A 852 29.00 10.87 -10.09
N ALA A 853 30.31 10.69 -10.26
CA ALA A 853 30.86 9.60 -11.08
C ALA A 853 31.67 8.56 -10.29
N ALA A 854 31.94 8.75 -9.00
CA ALA A 854 32.67 7.77 -8.21
C ALA A 854 31.90 6.45 -8.12
N THR A 855 32.65 5.35 -8.07
CA THR A 855 32.08 4.03 -7.80
C THR A 855 31.45 4.03 -6.39
N PRO A 856 30.29 3.38 -6.19
CA PRO A 856 29.70 3.22 -4.86
C PRO A 856 30.72 2.68 -3.85
N GLY A 857 30.85 3.32 -2.69
CA GLY A 857 31.84 2.97 -1.66
C GLY A 857 33.22 3.61 -1.85
N GLY A 858 33.49 4.20 -3.01
CA GLY A 858 34.69 5.02 -3.24
C GLY A 858 34.53 6.40 -2.61
N TYR A 859 35.17 6.63 -1.46
CA TYR A 859 35.09 7.94 -0.79
C TYR A 859 35.82 9.03 -1.57
N GLN A 860 35.13 10.12 -1.86
CA GLN A 860 35.78 11.32 -2.38
C GLN A 860 36.84 11.86 -1.40
N PRO A 861 37.93 12.50 -1.86
CA PRO A 861 38.99 13.01 -0.98
C PRO A 861 38.48 13.91 0.14
N TYR A 862 37.47 14.75 -0.15
CA TYR A 862 36.85 15.62 0.86
C TYR A 862 36.18 14.84 2.00
N HIS A 863 35.59 13.69 1.71
CA HIS A 863 34.95 12.82 2.70
C HIS A 863 35.97 12.17 3.64
N THR A 864 37.15 11.82 3.11
CA THR A 864 38.24 11.23 3.92
C THR A 864 38.83 12.19 4.97
N LEU A 865 38.66 13.51 4.80
CA LEU A 865 39.14 14.51 5.77
C LEU A 865 38.48 14.38 7.15
N PHE A 866 37.35 13.70 7.24
CA PHE A 866 36.58 13.54 8.46
C PHE A 866 36.92 12.24 9.24
N GLY A 867 37.92 11.49 8.79
CA GLY A 867 38.47 10.34 9.51
C GLY A 867 37.42 9.28 9.82
N SER A 868 37.33 8.84 11.08
CA SER A 868 36.36 7.82 11.53
C SER A 868 34.90 8.26 11.41
N GLU A 869 34.62 9.57 11.39
CA GLU A 869 33.26 10.10 11.24
C GLU A 869 32.74 10.00 9.79
N SER A 870 33.60 9.67 8.84
CA SER A 870 33.20 9.44 7.44
C SER A 870 32.07 8.42 7.33
N LEU A 871 32.19 7.27 8.02
CA LEU A 871 31.16 6.21 8.05
C LEU A 871 29.81 6.73 8.56
N TRP A 872 29.82 7.65 9.52
CA TRP A 872 28.62 8.28 10.03
C TRP A 872 27.99 9.20 8.97
N ILE A 873 28.79 10.03 8.30
CA ILE A 873 28.34 10.95 7.25
C ILE A 873 27.71 10.19 6.08
N VAL A 874 28.21 9.01 5.72
CA VAL A 874 27.67 8.19 4.61
C VAL A 874 26.19 7.87 4.77
N ARG A 875 25.70 7.75 6.02
CA ARG A 875 24.28 7.50 6.31
C ARG A 875 23.36 8.64 5.86
N PHE A 876 23.92 9.84 5.73
CA PHE A 876 23.19 11.07 5.39
C PHE A 876 23.52 11.54 3.97
N VAL A 877 24.81 11.51 3.62
CA VAL A 877 25.32 11.88 2.29
C VAL A 877 26.04 10.65 1.71
N PRO A 878 25.47 9.97 0.70
CA PRO A 878 26.10 8.81 0.08
C PRO A 878 27.48 9.18 -0.46
N SER A 879 28.32 8.16 -0.67
CA SER A 879 29.65 8.34 -1.24
C SER A 879 29.61 8.80 -2.71
N SER A 880 28.54 8.45 -3.43
CA SER A 880 28.32 8.74 -4.84
C SER A 880 26.83 8.83 -5.14
N MET A 881 26.45 9.58 -6.18
CA MET A 881 25.08 9.57 -6.72
C MET A 881 24.69 8.22 -7.34
N LEU A 882 25.66 7.36 -7.67
CA LEU A 882 25.42 6.02 -8.23
C LEU A 882 25.11 4.95 -7.17
N LEU A 883 25.20 5.31 -5.89
CA LEU A 883 24.71 4.49 -4.78
C LEU A 883 23.27 4.93 -4.54
N SER A 884 22.27 4.11 -4.90
CA SER A 884 20.83 4.31 -4.58
C SER A 884 20.55 3.85 -3.15
N THR A 885 19.54 3.00 -2.92
CA THR A 885 19.46 2.17 -1.71
C THR A 885 20.55 1.09 -1.70
N VAL A 886 20.82 0.52 -2.88
CA VAL A 886 21.95 -0.36 -3.16
C VAL A 886 22.80 0.22 -4.31
N PRO A 887 24.10 -0.11 -4.40
CA PRO A 887 24.93 0.17 -5.56
C PRO A 887 24.26 -0.28 -6.86
N ALA A 888 24.41 0.49 -7.93
CA ALA A 888 23.89 0.15 -9.26
C ALA A 888 24.33 -1.25 -9.74
N SER A 889 25.55 -1.67 -9.39
CA SER A 889 26.09 -2.99 -9.70
C SER A 889 25.35 -4.15 -9.02
N TRP A 890 24.56 -3.87 -7.98
CA TRP A 890 23.81 -4.87 -7.22
C TRP A 890 22.32 -4.87 -7.57
N ALA A 891 21.86 -3.93 -8.39
CA ALA A 891 20.45 -3.86 -8.80
C ALA A 891 20.02 -5.10 -9.59
N GLU A 892 20.89 -5.62 -10.47
CA GLU A 892 20.64 -6.89 -11.20
C GLU A 892 20.47 -8.07 -10.25
N GLU A 893 21.29 -8.15 -9.21
CA GLU A 893 21.21 -9.22 -8.20
C GLU A 893 19.94 -9.10 -7.35
N ALA A 894 19.53 -7.88 -6.99
CA ALA A 894 18.28 -7.64 -6.28
C ALA A 894 17.06 -8.04 -7.12
N ILE A 895 17.06 -7.72 -8.42
CA ILE A 895 16.02 -8.15 -9.34
C ILE A 895 16.02 -9.68 -9.47
N ALA A 896 17.17 -10.30 -9.67
CA ALA A 896 17.28 -11.76 -9.75
C ALA A 896 16.77 -12.46 -8.48
N GLY A 897 17.01 -11.89 -7.30
CA GLY A 897 16.48 -12.40 -6.04
C GLY A 897 14.95 -12.32 -5.96
N VAL A 898 14.35 -11.23 -6.48
CA VAL A 898 12.89 -11.07 -6.55
C VAL A 898 12.27 -11.97 -7.62
N GLU A 899 12.94 -12.16 -8.76
CA GLU A 899 12.51 -13.11 -9.80
C GLU A 899 12.54 -14.55 -9.28
N TRP A 900 13.61 -14.92 -8.55
CA TRP A 900 13.68 -16.22 -7.88
C TRP A 900 12.53 -16.40 -6.88
N LEU A 901 12.16 -15.36 -6.13
CA LEU A 901 11.00 -15.40 -5.24
C LEU A 901 9.70 -15.67 -6.03
N ASN A 902 9.45 -14.99 -7.15
CA ASN A 902 8.23 -15.20 -7.96
C ASN A 902 8.03 -16.66 -8.43
N ASP A 903 9.14 -17.37 -8.65
CA ASP A 903 9.14 -18.77 -9.07
C ASP A 903 8.93 -19.75 -7.90
N ASN A 904 9.17 -19.32 -6.65
CA ASN A 904 9.15 -20.17 -5.46
C ASN A 904 8.06 -19.81 -4.43
N LEU A 905 7.36 -18.69 -4.61
CA LEU A 905 6.26 -18.24 -3.75
C LEU A 905 4.97 -19.01 -4.00
N THR A 906 4.26 -19.34 -2.93
CA THR A 906 2.92 -19.96 -2.89
C THR A 906 1.87 -18.90 -2.50
N GLU A 907 0.58 -19.14 -2.75
CA GLU A 907 -0.52 -18.21 -2.37
C GLU A 907 -0.62 -17.92 -0.85
N VAL A 908 0.12 -18.67 -0.03
CA VAL A 908 0.17 -18.53 1.44
C VAL A 908 1.52 -17.97 1.91
N SER A 909 2.25 -17.28 1.02
CA SER A 909 3.57 -16.74 1.34
C SER A 909 3.53 -15.29 1.85
N VAL A 910 4.45 -14.97 2.75
CA VAL A 910 4.73 -13.61 3.25
C VAL A 910 6.18 -13.28 2.90
N LEU A 911 6.40 -12.12 2.29
CA LEU A 911 7.73 -11.58 2.03
C LEU A 911 8.02 -10.45 3.00
N LEU A 912 8.96 -10.68 3.92
CA LEU A 912 9.61 -9.64 4.70
C LEU A 912 10.69 -8.99 3.86
N VAL A 913 10.65 -7.67 3.72
CA VAL A 913 11.62 -6.92 2.92
C VAL A 913 12.24 -5.77 3.72
N ASP A 914 13.54 -5.61 3.58
CA ASP A 914 14.27 -4.42 4.06
C ASP A 914 13.85 -3.18 3.25
N GLU A 915 13.79 -2.00 3.89
CA GLU A 915 13.53 -0.73 3.23
C GLU A 915 14.42 -0.48 2.00
N GLU A 916 15.69 -0.93 2.04
CA GLU A 916 16.60 -0.78 0.91
C GLU A 916 16.15 -1.55 -0.35
N LEU A 917 15.44 -2.66 -0.17
CA LEU A 917 15.04 -3.58 -1.22
C LEU A 917 13.55 -3.45 -1.58
N ARG A 918 12.78 -2.72 -0.78
CA ARG A 918 11.34 -2.48 -0.93
C ARG A 918 10.95 -1.99 -2.33
N GLY A 919 11.74 -1.10 -2.93
CA GLY A 919 11.50 -0.60 -4.30
C GLY A 919 11.58 -1.67 -5.37
N TYR A 920 12.59 -2.53 -5.28
CA TYR A 920 12.78 -3.64 -6.22
C TYR A 920 11.70 -4.70 -6.04
N ALA A 921 11.36 -5.03 -4.78
CA ALA A 921 10.26 -5.92 -4.49
C ALA A 921 8.94 -5.36 -5.05
N ALA A 922 8.62 -4.09 -4.80
CA ALA A 922 7.38 -3.48 -5.29
C ALA A 922 7.23 -3.54 -6.82
N LEU A 923 8.32 -3.35 -7.57
CA LEU A 923 8.31 -3.35 -9.04
C LEU A 923 8.25 -4.76 -9.65
N HIS A 924 8.94 -5.72 -9.05
CA HIS A 924 9.22 -7.01 -9.69
C HIS A 924 8.48 -8.19 -9.06
N ILE A 925 7.93 -8.05 -7.85
CA ILE A 925 7.20 -9.14 -7.19
C ILE A 925 5.78 -9.28 -7.78
N ASP A 926 5.33 -10.51 -7.97
CA ASP A 926 3.93 -10.80 -8.29
C ASP A 926 3.07 -10.60 -7.03
N GLN A 927 2.49 -9.40 -6.91
CA GLN A 927 1.69 -9.00 -5.75
C GLN A 927 0.43 -9.88 -5.53
N ASN A 928 0.05 -10.72 -6.50
CA ASN A 928 -1.06 -11.65 -6.32
C ASN A 928 -0.67 -12.92 -5.56
N LYS A 929 0.63 -13.20 -5.44
CA LYS A 929 1.14 -14.43 -4.82
C LYS A 929 1.61 -14.25 -3.39
N VAL A 930 1.83 -13.01 -2.92
CA VAL A 930 2.57 -12.79 -1.67
C VAL A 930 2.09 -11.56 -0.91
N LEU A 931 2.04 -11.70 0.42
CA LEU A 931 1.87 -10.58 1.33
C LEU A 931 3.21 -9.89 1.55
N LEU A 932 3.34 -8.62 1.18
CA LEU A 932 4.58 -7.86 1.40
C LEU A 932 4.53 -7.12 2.75
N ARG A 933 5.51 -7.43 3.62
CA ARG A 933 5.71 -6.82 4.92
C ARG A 933 7.02 -6.05 4.94
N ASP A 934 6.90 -4.77 5.24
CA ASP A 934 8.05 -3.89 5.46
C ASP A 934 8.56 -4.05 6.89
N LEU A 935 9.87 -4.27 7.05
CA LEU A 935 10.55 -4.36 8.34
C LEU A 935 10.86 -2.99 8.97
N GLY A 936 10.52 -1.89 8.29
CA GLY A 936 10.64 -0.55 8.81
C GLY A 936 12.01 0.07 8.50
N GLU A 937 12.68 0.61 9.51
CA GLU A 937 13.99 1.24 9.30
C GLU A 937 15.05 0.20 8.87
N PRO A 938 16.02 0.58 8.02
CA PRO A 938 17.04 -0.33 7.51
C PRO A 938 17.94 -0.83 8.63
N TRP A 939 18.58 -1.98 8.43
CA TRP A 939 19.43 -2.67 9.41
C TRP A 939 20.51 -1.80 10.09
N TYR A 940 21.03 -0.76 9.41
CA TYR A 940 22.04 0.13 9.99
C TYR A 940 21.45 1.24 10.87
N SER A 941 20.13 1.45 10.80
CA SER A 941 19.37 2.40 11.61
C SER A 941 18.61 1.69 12.74
N ASN A 942 18.17 0.44 12.52
CA ASN A 942 17.51 -0.37 13.53
C ASN A 942 18.50 -1.39 14.15
N PRO A 943 18.97 -1.19 15.40
CA PRO A 943 19.88 -2.13 16.06
C PRO A 943 19.24 -3.48 16.36
N ASN A 944 17.90 -3.54 16.44
CA ASN A 944 17.14 -4.76 16.70
C ASN A 944 16.62 -5.38 15.39
N TYR A 945 17.13 -4.96 14.22
CA TYR A 945 16.61 -5.40 12.93
C TYR A 945 16.57 -6.93 12.81
N VAL A 946 17.61 -7.62 13.30
CA VAL A 946 17.71 -9.08 13.24
C VAL A 946 16.65 -9.73 14.14
N GLU A 947 16.49 -9.21 15.36
CA GLU A 947 15.47 -9.66 16.31
C GLU A 947 14.05 -9.39 15.78
N ASP A 948 13.81 -8.22 15.20
CA ASP A 948 12.51 -7.82 14.65
C ASP A 948 12.15 -8.67 13.42
N ALA A 949 13.12 -8.96 12.55
CA ALA A 949 12.92 -9.86 11.39
C ALA A 949 12.69 -11.32 11.82
N ALA A 950 13.37 -11.78 12.87
CA ALA A 950 13.16 -13.11 13.45
C ALA A 950 11.78 -13.21 14.11
N ALA A 951 11.38 -12.22 14.91
CA ALA A 951 10.08 -12.15 15.56
C ALA A 951 8.94 -12.08 14.55
N ALA A 952 9.07 -11.24 13.50
CA ALA A 952 8.09 -11.21 12.42
C ALA A 952 8.02 -12.56 11.67
N GLY A 953 9.15 -13.23 11.49
CA GLY A 953 9.21 -14.59 10.95
C GLY A 953 8.41 -15.59 11.77
N GLU A 954 8.64 -15.59 13.09
CA GLU A 954 7.94 -16.45 14.05
C GLU A 954 6.43 -16.17 14.08
N ASP A 955 6.05 -14.89 14.12
CA ASP A 955 4.65 -14.47 14.16
C ASP A 955 3.89 -14.94 12.91
N PHE A 956 4.43 -14.71 11.70
CA PHE A 956 3.76 -15.11 10.46
C PHE A 956 3.82 -16.63 10.24
N SER A 957 4.92 -17.30 10.60
CA SER A 957 5.01 -18.77 10.53
C SER A 957 4.00 -19.42 11.48
N GLY A 958 3.84 -18.89 12.69
CA GLY A 958 2.83 -19.33 13.66
C GLY A 958 1.38 -19.16 13.19
N LEU A 959 1.14 -18.24 12.24
CA LEU A 959 -0.15 -18.06 11.56
C LEU A 959 -0.32 -18.98 10.33
N GLY A 960 0.66 -19.82 10.01
CA GLY A 960 0.61 -20.80 8.92
C GLY A 960 1.09 -20.27 7.55
N TYR A 961 1.82 -19.16 7.51
CA TYR A 961 2.38 -18.61 6.27
C TYR A 961 3.79 -19.14 5.98
N ASP A 962 4.10 -19.31 4.69
CA ASP A 962 5.48 -19.50 4.22
C ASP A 962 6.22 -18.14 4.28
N VAL A 963 7.08 -17.93 5.26
CA VAL A 963 7.76 -16.64 5.44
C VAL A 963 9.10 -16.61 4.75
N PHE A 964 9.27 -15.67 3.81
CA PHE A 964 10.51 -15.38 3.12
C PHE A 964 11.06 -14.04 3.60
N LEU A 965 12.39 -13.94 3.65
CA LEU A 965 13.12 -12.72 3.97
C LEU A 965 14.04 -12.36 2.81
N LEU A 966 13.83 -11.18 2.23
CA LEU A 966 14.71 -10.58 1.24
C LEU A 966 15.58 -9.51 1.91
N SER A 967 16.86 -9.80 2.05
CA SER A 967 17.75 -9.00 2.90
C SER A 967 19.18 -8.95 2.38
N ARG A 968 20.03 -8.10 2.97
CA ARG A 968 21.49 -8.21 2.74
C ARG A 968 22.04 -9.48 3.39
N HIS A 969 23.31 -9.77 3.08
CA HIS A 969 24.13 -10.82 3.72
C HIS A 969 24.27 -10.64 5.24
N PHE A 970 23.23 -11.00 5.97
CA PHE A 970 23.26 -11.16 7.42
C PHE A 970 22.47 -12.42 7.80
N ASP A 971 22.97 -13.10 8.83
CA ASP A 971 22.33 -14.29 9.38
C ASP A 971 21.20 -13.85 10.32
N VAL A 972 19.95 -14.15 9.94
CA VAL A 972 18.80 -13.95 10.82
C VAL A 972 18.43 -15.29 11.46
N PRO A 973 18.42 -15.41 12.80
CA PRO A 973 18.03 -16.63 13.48
C PRO A 973 16.66 -17.14 13.01
N GLY A 974 16.54 -18.45 12.80
CA GLY A 974 15.30 -19.08 12.34
C GLY A 974 15.13 -19.13 10.82
N TYR A 975 16.00 -18.47 10.04
CA TYR A 975 15.94 -18.50 8.58
C TYR A 975 16.99 -19.42 7.95
N ASP A 976 16.56 -20.22 6.97
CA ASP A 976 17.43 -20.99 6.09
C ASP A 976 17.64 -20.25 4.77
N THR A 977 18.91 -20.11 4.36
CA THR A 977 19.27 -19.46 3.10
C THR A 977 18.87 -20.34 1.91
N LEU A 978 18.06 -19.79 1.01
CA LEU A 978 17.59 -20.49 -0.20
C LEU A 978 18.25 -19.96 -1.47
N PHE A 979 18.49 -18.65 -1.52
CA PHE A 979 19.25 -18.00 -2.58
C PHE A 979 20.29 -17.08 -1.96
N GLU A 980 21.52 -17.18 -2.45
CA GLU A 980 22.65 -16.39 -1.98
C GLU A 980 23.37 -15.77 -3.17
N GLY A 981 23.23 -14.46 -3.31
CA GLY A 981 24.03 -13.66 -4.23
C GLY A 981 25.31 -13.15 -3.56
N SER A 982 26.02 -12.22 -4.19
CA SER A 982 27.24 -11.63 -3.61
C SER A 982 26.95 -10.67 -2.46
N TYR A 983 25.76 -10.07 -2.44
CA TYR A 983 25.39 -9.00 -1.49
C TYR A 983 23.98 -9.14 -0.93
N LEU A 984 23.16 -9.95 -1.57
CA LEU A 984 21.77 -10.19 -1.21
C LEU A 984 21.52 -11.66 -0.92
N ARG A 985 20.55 -11.90 -0.04
CA ARG A 985 20.12 -13.23 0.36
C ARG A 985 18.61 -13.30 0.37
N VAL A 986 18.08 -14.42 -0.12
CA VAL A 986 16.70 -14.83 0.12
C VAL A 986 16.73 -16.00 1.07
N SER A 987 16.03 -15.86 2.19
CA SER A 987 15.96 -16.91 3.20
C SER A 987 14.50 -17.25 3.50
N LYS A 988 14.24 -18.48 3.96
CA LYS A 988 12.91 -18.92 4.39
C LYS A 988 12.92 -19.29 5.86
N TYR A 989 11.90 -18.85 6.61
CA TYR A 989 11.77 -19.18 8.03
C TYR A 989 11.44 -20.68 8.20
N ARG A 990 12.02 -21.29 9.24
CA ARG A 990 11.93 -22.73 9.53
C ARG A 990 10.59 -23.22 10.05
#